data_AF-A0A1I5QHB8-F1
#
_entry.id   AF-A0A1I5QHB8-F1
#
_cell.length_a   1.000
_cell.length_b   1.000
_cell.length_c   1.000
_cell.angle_alpha   90.00
_cell.angle_beta   90.00
_cell.angle_gamma   90.00
#
_symmetry.space_group_name_H-M   'P 1'
#
loop_
_entity.id
_entity.type
_entity.pdbx_description
1 polymer ?
#
loop_
_entity_poly.entity_id
_entity_poly.type
_entity_poly.pdbx_seq_one_letter_code
_entity_poly.pdbx_strand_id
1 'polypeptide(L)'
;MNDMDMKDLTTPYSLDPGRNKVDPRAGIIPEWVDMNAPFREPLAKFAKVVTDRKNIKLGIEKITKESPEYWGLYNLITDAQCEIALKMEKRKPKTFEEIAALCPEYSKEELQKQLDEMSYNGVIEWNYENEKREKQYVLPMYVPGSAEFGNMNSRVIEAHPEVGPFFERMSRIPLEGLTHMVPMGGAGVGMHVIPVEKAINMQGESIDLEHISYWLDYYEGKYAASPCSCRRSRKTFDQGCADDPEGWCIAVGDMADYVVETQKDGRYITKEEALEIFKQAEDNGFVHQITNIDGQHKIFAICNCNVNVCYALRTSQLFNTPNMSRSAYIAHVDKEKCVACGRCVEVCPAGAATLGQKLCKKDGSEVVYPKMPLPTEKKWSQDMWTEDYRDINRINTHKTGTAPCKTACPAHIPVQGYLKMAAQGRYEEALALIKKYNPLPAVCGHVCNRRCEDACTRGTIDQAIAIDEVKKFVSMRDLKSETRYIPEKVIPKIGGGFDEKIAIIGAGPAGISCAYYLALKGYKPTIFEKNKKPGGMVTYGIPSFVLEKDVVEAEVDVLRELGVDIRLGVEVGKDITLKELREQGYKAFYIAIGCQGGRGVNVPGEDAEGVLKGVDILHAVIDDESYKLTGDTVVIGGGNVAIDVSRTAIRCGSPKITQVSLETRDIMPALPEEIEIAESEGIEFKGGWGPKEILTENGKVKGIVFKKCTQVKNAEGKFDPKYDENETMEIACSNVILSVGQATIWGDLLKDENVEFRGPAPVADKVTFQTTVKDIFVGGDMFYGPRFAIDAIACGKEGAESIHRFVQPHSSLTIGRDPNFFIELDKDDISIKDYDHVGRQQAGVKKPEDGKLSFRDTKLVFTEEQVKKETSRCLGCGASIVDPNKCVGCGLCTTRCEFDAIKLTRDNPDCSTMRKAEDKLKYILPNGIKQAVSRPFIKKTPKETAWLSDKK
;
A
#
# COMPACT_ATOMS: atom_id res chain seq x y z
N MET A 1 9.32 10.83 14.95
CA MET A 1 8.21 10.48 14.03
C MET A 1 6.83 10.62 14.69
N ASN A 2 6.73 11.03 15.97
CA ASN A 2 5.45 11.12 16.68
C ASN A 2 4.75 12.49 16.59
N ASP A 3 5.37 13.50 15.98
CA ASP A 3 4.73 14.76 15.62
C ASP A 3 4.58 14.84 14.10
N MET A 4 3.75 13.97 13.53
CA MET A 4 3.14 14.29 12.24
C MET A 4 1.82 14.97 12.55
N ASP A 5 1.80 16.30 12.48
CA ASP A 5 0.55 17.07 12.52
C ASP A 5 -0.39 16.50 11.43
N MET A 6 -1.72 16.59 11.59
CA MET A 6 -2.60 16.28 10.44
C MET A 6 -2.30 17.18 9.24
N LYS A 7 -1.61 18.31 9.48
CA LYS A 7 -1.01 19.16 8.46
C LYS A 7 0.28 18.60 7.86
N ASP A 8 0.99 17.64 8.46
CA ASP A 8 2.16 16.97 7.86
C ASP A 8 1.77 15.68 7.12
N LEU A 9 0.54 15.20 7.31
CA LEU A 9 -0.18 14.35 6.35
C LEU A 9 -0.74 15.16 5.19
N THR A 10 -0.30 16.41 5.04
CA THR A 10 0.00 16.91 3.71
C THR A 10 0.99 15.91 3.08
N THR A 11 0.44 14.83 2.51
CA THR A 11 1.07 14.24 1.34
C THR A 11 1.50 15.40 0.42
N PRO A 12 2.40 15.21 -0.54
CA PRO A 12 2.49 16.14 -1.68
C PRO A 12 1.11 16.45 -2.32
N TYR A 13 0.07 15.69 -1.95
CA TYR A 13 -1.33 15.76 -2.34
C TYR A 13 -2.25 16.32 -1.25
N SER A 14 -1.74 17.16 -0.36
CA SER A 14 -2.52 17.70 0.74
C SER A 14 -3.86 18.29 0.30
N LEU A 15 -4.83 18.06 1.19
CA LEU A 15 -6.10 18.76 1.36
C LEU A 15 -5.89 20.28 1.48
N ASP A 16 -5.44 20.92 0.40
CA ASP A 16 -5.50 22.36 0.21
C ASP A 16 -6.99 22.77 0.23
N PRO A 17 -7.45 23.55 1.22
CA PRO A 17 -8.83 24.06 1.27
C PRO A 17 -9.18 24.93 0.06
N GLY A 18 -8.17 25.41 -0.68
CA GLY A 18 -8.26 26.15 -1.93
C GLY A 18 -8.39 25.28 -3.19
N ARG A 19 -8.02 23.99 -3.17
CA ARG A 19 -8.04 23.14 -4.38
C ARG A 19 -9.47 22.83 -4.85
N ASN A 20 -10.43 22.71 -3.93
CA ASN A 20 -11.85 22.60 -4.31
C ASN A 20 -12.40 23.87 -4.97
N LYS A 21 -11.67 24.99 -4.95
CA LYS A 21 -12.03 26.25 -5.65
C LYS A 21 -11.41 26.37 -7.04
N VAL A 22 -10.43 25.54 -7.36
CA VAL A 22 -9.80 25.45 -8.69
C VAL A 22 -9.89 23.99 -9.09
N ASP A 23 -10.98 23.58 -9.73
CA ASP A 23 -11.11 22.22 -10.27
C ASP A 23 -9.83 21.93 -11.07
N PRO A 24 -8.93 21.04 -10.59
CA PRO A 24 -7.64 20.84 -11.21
C PRO A 24 -7.79 20.19 -12.59
N ARG A 25 -9.02 19.88 -13.02
CA ARG A 25 -9.36 19.40 -14.34
C ARG A 25 -10.62 20.04 -14.95
N ALA A 26 -11.26 21.08 -14.43
CA ALA A 26 -12.37 21.72 -15.19
C ALA A 26 -11.76 22.29 -16.48
N GLY A 27 -12.24 21.84 -17.63
CA GLY A 27 -11.77 22.36 -18.93
C GLY A 27 -10.38 21.90 -19.39
N ILE A 28 -9.73 20.90 -18.76
CA ILE A 28 -8.46 20.37 -19.30
C ILE A 28 -8.73 19.52 -20.52
N ILE A 29 -8.40 20.11 -21.66
CA ILE A 29 -8.20 19.50 -22.97
C ILE A 29 -6.76 18.96 -22.98
N PRO A 30 -6.53 17.69 -23.34
CA PRO A 30 -5.17 17.19 -23.44
C PRO A 30 -4.32 18.05 -24.38
N GLU A 31 -3.07 18.36 -24.00
CA GLU A 31 -2.22 19.30 -24.74
C GLU A 31 -1.94 18.87 -26.18
N TRP A 32 -2.08 17.58 -26.48
CA TRP A 32 -1.92 16.97 -27.80
C TRP A 32 -3.17 17.04 -28.68
N VAL A 33 -4.29 17.55 -28.18
CA VAL A 33 -5.50 17.79 -28.99
C VAL A 33 -5.29 19.05 -29.84
N ASP A 34 -5.42 18.92 -31.16
CA ASP A 34 -5.33 20.06 -32.07
C ASP A 34 -6.60 20.93 -32.04
N MET A 35 -6.54 22.01 -31.26
CA MET A 35 -7.62 22.99 -31.18
C MET A 35 -7.75 23.89 -32.42
N ASN A 36 -6.74 23.89 -33.30
CA ASN A 36 -6.77 24.65 -34.56
C ASN A 36 -7.51 23.89 -35.67
N ALA A 37 -7.72 22.58 -35.52
CA ALA A 37 -8.40 21.75 -36.49
C ALA A 37 -9.79 22.31 -36.87
N PRO A 38 -10.23 22.23 -38.14
CA PRO A 38 -11.50 22.80 -38.59
C PRO A 38 -12.70 22.30 -37.78
N PHE A 39 -13.68 23.18 -37.52
CA PHE A 39 -14.89 22.77 -36.84
C PHE A 39 -15.79 21.94 -37.77
N ARG A 40 -15.94 20.66 -37.43
CA ARG A 40 -16.84 19.67 -38.03
C ARG A 40 -18.25 19.79 -37.45
N GLU A 41 -19.16 20.37 -38.22
CA GLU A 41 -20.58 20.53 -37.85
C GLU A 41 -21.31 19.17 -37.66
N PRO A 42 -21.12 18.14 -38.51
CA PRO A 42 -21.75 16.83 -38.31
C PRO A 42 -21.37 16.20 -36.97
N LEU A 43 -20.10 16.28 -36.58
CA LEU A 43 -19.60 15.80 -35.29
C LEU A 43 -20.26 16.52 -34.11
N ALA A 44 -20.39 17.84 -34.16
CA ALA A 44 -21.03 18.60 -33.08
C ALA A 44 -22.50 18.19 -32.88
N LYS A 45 -23.22 17.92 -33.97
CA LYS A 45 -24.60 17.39 -33.92
C LYS A 45 -24.64 15.98 -33.34
N PHE A 46 -23.78 15.09 -33.81
CA PHE A 46 -23.64 13.73 -33.27
C PHE A 46 -23.36 13.76 -31.76
N ALA A 47 -22.38 14.56 -31.34
CA ALA A 47 -21.99 14.69 -29.95
C ALA A 47 -23.14 15.17 -29.06
N LYS A 48 -23.94 16.13 -29.54
CA LYS A 48 -25.16 16.61 -28.86
C LYS A 48 -26.25 15.54 -28.76
N VAL A 49 -26.38 14.64 -29.75
CA VAL A 49 -27.37 13.55 -29.73
C VAL A 49 -26.98 12.46 -28.74
N VAL A 50 -25.70 12.12 -28.63
CA VAL A 50 -25.26 11.03 -27.74
C VAL A 50 -25.15 11.47 -26.28
N THR A 51 -24.61 12.67 -26.00
CA THR A 51 -24.29 13.15 -24.65
C THR A 51 -25.44 13.04 -23.65
N ASP A 52 -25.12 12.85 -22.37
CA ASP A 52 -26.09 12.89 -21.27
C ASP A 52 -25.93 14.16 -20.41
N ARG A 53 -25.10 15.12 -20.85
CA ARG A 53 -24.98 16.43 -20.20
C ARG A 53 -26.29 17.21 -20.29
N LYS A 54 -26.91 17.43 -19.12
CA LYS A 54 -28.22 18.08 -18.99
C LYS A 54 -28.28 19.44 -19.71
N ASN A 55 -27.28 20.32 -19.52
CA ASN A 55 -27.32 21.68 -20.08
C ASN A 55 -27.22 21.68 -21.62
N ILE A 56 -26.45 20.76 -22.20
CA ILE A 56 -26.37 20.58 -23.66
C ILE A 56 -27.71 20.06 -24.20
N LYS A 57 -28.33 19.10 -23.52
CA LYS A 57 -29.64 18.55 -23.90
C LYS A 57 -30.77 19.56 -23.85
N LEU A 58 -30.75 20.45 -22.86
CA LEU A 58 -31.72 21.54 -22.72
C LEU A 58 -31.42 22.75 -23.63
N GLY A 59 -30.32 22.72 -24.39
CA GLY A 59 -29.93 23.82 -25.26
C GLY A 59 -29.42 25.07 -24.53
N ILE A 60 -29.14 24.95 -23.23
CA ILE A 60 -28.54 26.02 -22.40
C ILE A 60 -27.07 26.21 -22.78
N GLU A 61 -26.37 25.10 -23.04
CA GLU A 61 -25.00 25.07 -23.54
C GLU A 61 -24.98 24.51 -24.98
N LYS A 62 -23.95 24.87 -25.75
CA LYS A 62 -23.69 24.30 -27.08
C LYS A 62 -22.45 23.41 -27.03
N ILE A 63 -22.38 22.44 -27.94
CA ILE A 63 -21.13 21.71 -28.21
C ILE A 63 -20.15 22.68 -28.87
N THR A 64 -18.93 22.74 -28.33
CA THR A 64 -17.80 23.56 -28.80
C THR A 64 -16.59 22.68 -29.03
N LYS A 65 -15.51 23.23 -29.62
CA LYS A 65 -14.23 22.51 -29.74
C LYS A 65 -13.68 22.04 -28.38
N GLU A 66 -14.01 22.75 -27.32
CA GLU A 66 -13.57 22.47 -25.95
C GLU A 66 -14.41 21.38 -25.26
N SER A 67 -15.54 21.00 -25.86
CA SER A 67 -16.40 19.95 -25.31
C SER A 67 -15.73 18.58 -25.39
N PRO A 68 -15.67 17.80 -24.29
CA PRO A 68 -15.03 16.48 -24.30
C PRO A 68 -15.59 15.51 -25.32
N GLU A 69 -16.91 15.50 -25.49
CA GLU A 69 -17.57 14.72 -26.54
C GLU A 69 -17.30 15.20 -27.96
N TYR A 70 -16.65 16.35 -28.14
CA TYR A 70 -16.22 16.83 -29.44
C TYR A 70 -14.78 16.43 -29.72
N TRP A 71 -13.83 16.91 -28.90
CA TRP A 71 -12.41 16.62 -29.14
C TRP A 71 -12.07 15.14 -28.97
N GLY A 72 -12.73 14.43 -28.06
CA GLY A 72 -12.50 13.00 -27.82
C GLY A 72 -12.93 12.09 -28.97
N LEU A 73 -13.83 12.59 -29.82
CA LEU A 73 -14.34 11.88 -31.00
C LEU A 73 -13.76 12.42 -32.31
N TYR A 74 -13.01 13.54 -32.27
CA TYR A 74 -12.63 14.28 -33.46
C TYR A 74 -11.84 13.45 -34.46
N ASN A 75 -10.95 12.56 -34.01
CA ASN A 75 -10.21 11.66 -34.89
C ASN A 75 -10.80 10.25 -34.95
N LEU A 76 -11.77 9.93 -34.09
CA LEU A 76 -12.32 8.57 -33.94
C LEU A 76 -13.47 8.27 -34.92
N ILE A 77 -14.20 9.30 -35.36
CA ILE A 77 -15.37 9.14 -36.24
C ILE A 77 -15.34 10.16 -37.37
N THR A 78 -15.70 9.75 -38.59
CA THR A 78 -15.78 10.63 -39.77
C THR A 78 -17.12 11.35 -39.89
N ASP A 79 -17.23 12.40 -40.72
CA ASP A 79 -18.49 13.13 -40.90
C ASP A 79 -19.58 12.25 -41.52
N ALA A 80 -19.22 11.37 -42.45
CA ALA A 80 -20.11 10.37 -43.03
C ALA A 80 -20.69 9.43 -41.95
N GLN A 81 -19.83 8.94 -41.06
CA GLN A 81 -20.23 8.09 -39.94
C GLN A 81 -21.09 8.84 -38.91
N CYS A 82 -20.84 10.12 -38.66
CA CYS A 82 -21.71 10.96 -37.83
C CYS A 82 -23.14 11.00 -38.39
N GLU A 83 -23.29 11.22 -39.69
CA GLU A 83 -24.61 11.28 -40.35
C GLU A 83 -25.33 9.93 -40.33
N ILE A 84 -24.61 8.82 -40.54
CA ILE A 84 -25.16 7.45 -40.38
C ILE A 84 -25.63 7.24 -38.94
N ALA A 85 -24.79 7.55 -37.95
CA ALA A 85 -25.11 7.34 -36.54
C ALA A 85 -26.31 8.18 -36.07
N LEU A 86 -26.45 9.42 -36.58
CA LEU A 86 -27.61 10.27 -36.29
C LEU A 86 -28.93 9.61 -36.74
N LYS A 87 -28.92 8.89 -37.87
CA LYS A 87 -30.08 8.16 -38.39
C LYS A 87 -30.37 6.87 -37.62
N MET A 88 -29.37 6.27 -36.98
CA MET A 88 -29.56 5.09 -36.11
C MET A 88 -30.35 5.41 -34.83
N GLU A 89 -30.29 6.66 -34.36
CA GLU A 89 -30.90 7.12 -33.10
C GLU A 89 -30.29 6.44 -31.85
N LYS A 90 -30.06 7.22 -30.78
CA LYS A 90 -29.46 6.69 -29.54
C LYS A 90 -30.34 5.58 -28.94
N ARG A 91 -29.74 4.42 -28.68
CA ARG A 91 -30.35 3.24 -28.04
C ARG A 91 -31.63 2.75 -28.72
N LYS A 92 -31.70 2.89 -30.05
CA LYS A 92 -32.72 2.22 -30.87
C LYS A 92 -32.02 1.24 -31.81
N PRO A 93 -31.99 -0.07 -31.48
CA PRO A 93 -31.39 -1.07 -32.34
C PRO A 93 -32.04 -1.06 -33.73
N LYS A 94 -31.23 -1.18 -34.77
CA LYS A 94 -31.69 -1.30 -36.17
C LYS A 94 -30.88 -2.38 -36.88
N THR A 95 -31.56 -3.21 -37.66
CA THR A 95 -30.93 -4.17 -38.57
C THR A 95 -30.17 -3.46 -39.69
N PHE A 96 -29.27 -4.18 -40.34
CA PHE A 96 -28.53 -3.64 -41.49
C PHE A 96 -29.47 -3.09 -42.58
N GLU A 97 -30.54 -3.82 -42.91
CA GLU A 97 -31.49 -3.42 -43.96
C GLU A 97 -32.27 -2.15 -43.59
N GLU A 98 -32.60 -1.96 -42.30
CA GLU A 98 -33.22 -0.72 -41.83
C GLU A 98 -32.26 0.47 -41.92
N ILE A 99 -30.98 0.29 -41.59
CA ILE A 99 -29.97 1.34 -41.72
C ILE A 99 -29.73 1.66 -43.20
N ALA A 100 -29.67 0.65 -44.07
CA ALA A 100 -29.54 0.82 -45.51
C ALA A 100 -30.72 1.60 -46.11
N ALA A 101 -31.95 1.34 -45.65
CA ALA A 101 -33.12 2.11 -46.06
C ALA A 101 -33.06 3.59 -45.61
N LEU A 102 -32.43 3.87 -44.47
CA LEU A 102 -32.23 5.24 -43.96
C LEU A 102 -31.05 5.96 -44.65
N CYS A 103 -30.13 5.21 -45.24
CA CYS A 103 -28.91 5.72 -45.86
C CYS A 103 -28.80 5.32 -47.35
N PRO A 104 -29.81 5.65 -48.19
CA PRO A 104 -29.84 5.24 -49.60
C PRO A 104 -28.71 5.85 -50.44
N GLU A 105 -27.99 6.84 -49.92
CA GLU A 105 -26.84 7.46 -50.54
C GLU A 105 -25.57 6.58 -50.54
N TYR A 106 -25.53 5.50 -49.76
CA TYR A 106 -24.41 4.55 -49.73
C TYR A 106 -24.79 3.22 -50.39
N SER A 107 -23.87 2.61 -51.11
CA SER A 107 -24.02 1.20 -51.48
C SER A 107 -23.99 0.31 -50.23
N LYS A 108 -24.58 -0.89 -50.32
CA LYS A 108 -24.57 -1.85 -49.19
C LYS A 108 -23.15 -2.18 -48.71
N GLU A 109 -22.19 -2.31 -49.64
CA GLU A 109 -20.80 -2.59 -49.32
C GLU A 109 -20.12 -1.43 -48.59
N GLU A 110 -20.31 -0.20 -49.06
CA GLU A 110 -19.77 0.99 -48.40
C GLU A 110 -20.38 1.17 -47.00
N LEU A 111 -21.69 1.01 -46.87
CA LEU A 111 -22.36 1.11 -45.58
C LEU A 111 -21.85 0.07 -44.59
N GLN A 112 -21.70 -1.19 -45.03
CA GLN A 112 -21.15 -2.24 -44.18
C GLN A 112 -19.75 -1.89 -43.69
N LYS A 113 -18.88 -1.39 -44.58
CA LYS A 113 -17.53 -0.95 -44.23
C LYS A 113 -17.56 0.17 -43.18
N GLN A 114 -18.46 1.14 -43.31
CA GLN A 114 -18.61 2.21 -42.32
C GLN A 114 -19.05 1.64 -40.95
N LEU A 115 -20.04 0.75 -40.93
CA LEU A 115 -20.53 0.13 -39.69
C LEU A 115 -19.46 -0.74 -39.01
N ASP A 116 -18.66 -1.47 -39.79
CA ASP A 116 -17.56 -2.29 -39.27
C ASP A 116 -16.45 -1.42 -38.67
N GLU A 117 -16.07 -0.32 -39.33
CA GLU A 117 -15.09 0.64 -38.80
C GLU A 117 -15.61 1.35 -37.55
N MET A 118 -16.87 1.79 -37.54
CA MET A 118 -17.50 2.37 -36.35
C MET A 118 -17.56 1.36 -35.19
N SER A 119 -17.79 0.08 -35.47
CA SER A 119 -17.76 -0.99 -34.47
C SER A 119 -16.34 -1.24 -33.95
N TYR A 120 -15.34 -1.28 -34.83
CA TYR A 120 -13.93 -1.42 -34.49
C TYR A 120 -13.45 -0.28 -33.58
N ASN A 121 -13.76 0.97 -33.94
CA ASN A 121 -13.45 2.17 -33.16
C ASN A 121 -14.27 2.27 -31.84
N GLY A 122 -15.30 1.44 -31.67
CA GLY A 122 -16.14 1.39 -30.48
C GLY A 122 -17.20 2.48 -30.42
N VAL A 123 -17.52 3.13 -31.54
CA VAL A 123 -18.57 4.16 -31.63
C VAL A 123 -19.97 3.54 -31.56
N ILE A 124 -20.15 2.36 -32.16
CA ILE A 124 -21.39 1.58 -32.13
C ILE A 124 -21.11 0.16 -31.65
N GLU A 125 -22.15 -0.50 -31.16
CA GLU A 125 -22.12 -1.93 -30.83
C GLU A 125 -23.13 -2.69 -31.68
N TRP A 126 -23.11 -4.02 -31.61
CA TRP A 126 -24.12 -4.85 -32.24
C TRP A 126 -24.46 -6.06 -31.36
N ASN A 127 -25.65 -6.62 -31.57
CA ASN A 127 -26.14 -7.83 -30.90
C ASN A 127 -27.15 -8.56 -31.81
N TYR A 128 -27.67 -9.69 -31.33
CA TYR A 128 -28.70 -10.50 -31.98
C TYR A 128 -30.01 -10.52 -31.20
N GLU A 129 -30.25 -9.52 -30.34
CA GLU A 129 -31.37 -9.46 -29.41
C GLU A 129 -32.65 -8.89 -30.04
N ASN A 130 -33.11 -9.52 -31.11
CA ASN A 130 -34.44 -9.31 -31.67
C ASN A 130 -35.14 -10.65 -31.89
N GLU A 131 -36.45 -10.60 -32.15
CA GLU A 131 -37.31 -11.79 -32.30
C GLU A 131 -36.81 -12.75 -33.40
N LYS A 132 -36.17 -12.21 -34.44
CA LYS A 132 -35.64 -12.98 -35.57
C LYS A 132 -34.21 -13.46 -35.37
N ARG A 133 -33.54 -13.04 -34.28
CA ARG A 133 -32.12 -13.27 -34.01
C ARG A 133 -31.21 -12.81 -35.17
N GLU A 134 -31.59 -11.72 -35.83
CA GLU A 134 -30.79 -11.07 -36.89
C GLU A 134 -29.80 -10.07 -36.26
N LYS A 135 -28.64 -9.84 -36.90
CA LYS A 135 -27.67 -8.84 -36.42
C LYS A 135 -28.30 -7.45 -36.48
N GLN A 136 -28.28 -6.74 -35.36
CA GLN A 136 -28.71 -5.34 -35.26
C GLN A 136 -27.61 -4.49 -34.63
N TYR A 137 -27.50 -3.27 -35.11
CA TYR A 137 -26.54 -2.29 -34.64
C TYR A 137 -27.22 -1.31 -33.68
N VAL A 138 -26.47 -0.89 -32.66
CA VAL A 138 -26.94 0.02 -31.62
C VAL A 138 -25.96 1.18 -31.53
N LEU A 139 -26.49 2.41 -31.52
CA LEU A 139 -25.75 3.58 -31.08
C LEU A 139 -25.86 3.67 -29.55
N PRO A 140 -24.83 3.30 -28.78
CA PRO A 140 -24.91 3.32 -27.32
C PRO A 140 -24.85 4.76 -26.79
N MET A 141 -25.07 4.92 -25.48
CA MET A 141 -24.69 6.13 -24.76
C MET A 141 -23.16 6.20 -24.59
N TYR A 142 -22.63 7.31 -24.09
CA TYR A 142 -21.17 7.38 -23.89
C TYR A 142 -20.65 6.44 -22.81
N VAL A 143 -21.33 6.39 -21.65
CA VAL A 143 -20.90 5.57 -20.52
C VAL A 143 -22.11 4.88 -19.87
N PRO A 144 -22.11 3.54 -19.78
CA PRO A 144 -21.24 2.64 -20.55
C PRO A 144 -21.55 2.71 -22.05
N GLY A 145 -20.54 2.57 -22.91
CA GLY A 145 -20.75 2.57 -24.36
C GLY A 145 -19.64 3.26 -25.15
N SER A 146 -19.98 4.22 -26.00
CA SER A 146 -19.07 4.69 -27.06
C SER A 146 -17.86 5.49 -26.59
N ALA A 147 -17.85 5.99 -25.35
CA ALA A 147 -16.63 6.52 -24.73
C ALA A 147 -15.75 5.42 -24.14
N GLU A 148 -16.32 4.26 -23.83
CA GLU A 148 -15.64 3.13 -23.21
C GLU A 148 -15.04 2.16 -24.23
N PHE A 149 -15.81 1.79 -25.26
CA PHE A 149 -15.47 0.66 -26.13
C PHE A 149 -14.20 0.85 -26.96
N GLY A 150 -13.88 2.09 -27.35
CA GLY A 150 -12.60 2.40 -28.00
C GLY A 150 -11.40 2.16 -27.09
N ASN A 151 -11.56 2.32 -25.77
CA ASN A 151 -10.50 2.05 -24.79
C ASN A 151 -10.24 0.54 -24.58
N MET A 152 -11.08 -0.34 -25.15
CA MET A 152 -10.90 -1.79 -25.10
C MET A 152 -10.03 -2.31 -26.25
N ASN A 153 -9.65 -1.47 -27.22
CA ASN A 153 -8.79 -1.84 -28.32
C ASN A 153 -7.46 -1.08 -28.22
N SER A 154 -6.36 -1.82 -28.03
CA SER A 154 -5.00 -1.30 -27.84
C SER A 154 -4.55 -0.44 -29.02
N ARG A 155 -4.82 -0.89 -30.24
CA ARG A 155 -4.48 -0.16 -31.47
C ARG A 155 -5.26 1.14 -31.61
N VAL A 156 -6.55 1.13 -31.25
CA VAL A 156 -7.39 2.33 -31.29
C VAL A 156 -6.91 3.35 -30.26
N ILE A 157 -6.63 2.93 -29.03
CA ILE A 157 -6.19 3.85 -27.98
C ILE A 157 -4.76 4.38 -28.22
N GLU A 158 -3.89 3.60 -28.86
CA GLU A 158 -2.56 4.06 -29.29
C GLU A 158 -2.65 5.10 -30.43
N ALA A 159 -3.56 4.90 -31.38
CA ALA A 159 -3.78 5.84 -32.48
C ALA A 159 -4.53 7.10 -32.04
N HIS A 160 -5.40 6.99 -31.04
CA HIS A 160 -6.29 8.05 -30.56
C HIS A 160 -6.24 8.18 -29.03
N PRO A 161 -5.11 8.57 -28.42
CA PRO A 161 -4.95 8.62 -26.97
C PRO A 161 -5.94 9.58 -26.27
N GLU A 162 -6.53 10.53 -26.99
CA GLU A 162 -7.60 11.40 -26.48
C GLU A 162 -8.86 10.65 -26.03
N VAL A 163 -9.11 9.42 -26.49
CA VAL A 163 -10.27 8.63 -26.05
C VAL A 163 -10.21 8.27 -24.56
N GLY A 164 -9.01 8.23 -23.98
CA GLY A 164 -8.82 7.93 -22.55
C GLY A 164 -9.31 9.07 -21.64
N PRO A 165 -8.79 10.31 -21.78
CA PRO A 165 -9.33 11.47 -21.10
C PRO A 165 -10.82 11.67 -21.40
N PHE A 166 -11.26 11.45 -22.64
CA PHE A 166 -12.68 11.55 -23.01
C PHE A 166 -13.57 10.61 -22.19
N PHE A 167 -13.16 9.33 -22.05
CA PHE A 167 -13.87 8.37 -21.20
C PHE A 167 -13.92 8.81 -19.74
N GLU A 168 -12.80 9.32 -19.21
CA GLU A 168 -12.73 9.87 -17.85
C GLU A 168 -13.75 10.99 -17.63
N ARG A 169 -13.91 11.89 -18.62
CA ARG A 169 -14.86 13.00 -18.59
C ARG A 169 -16.30 12.55 -18.66
N MET A 170 -16.62 11.69 -19.63
CA MET A 170 -18.00 11.24 -19.84
C MET A 170 -18.53 10.37 -18.71
N SER A 171 -17.64 9.77 -17.92
CA SER A 171 -18.03 9.04 -16.72
C SER A 171 -18.26 9.97 -15.50
N ARG A 172 -17.93 11.27 -15.58
CA ARG A 172 -18.05 12.26 -14.49
C ARG A 172 -19.12 13.31 -14.80
N ILE A 173 -18.88 14.13 -15.83
CA ILE A 173 -19.64 15.36 -16.13
C ILE A 173 -21.15 15.12 -16.26
N PRO A 174 -21.63 14.08 -16.97
CA PRO A 174 -23.07 13.82 -17.08
C PRO A 174 -23.76 13.50 -15.75
N LEU A 175 -22.99 13.06 -14.75
CA LEU A 175 -23.50 12.67 -13.43
C LEU A 175 -23.43 13.82 -12.42
N GLU A 176 -22.66 14.87 -12.73
CA GLU A 176 -22.54 16.08 -11.91
C GLU A 176 -23.92 16.74 -11.74
N GLY A 177 -24.42 16.69 -10.51
CA GLY A 177 -25.75 17.24 -10.17
C GLY A 177 -26.92 16.27 -10.34
N LEU A 178 -26.70 15.03 -10.77
CA LEU A 178 -27.73 13.97 -10.80
C LEU A 178 -27.58 12.99 -9.64
N THR A 179 -26.35 12.62 -9.28
CA THR A 179 -26.01 11.50 -8.39
C THR A 179 -26.78 11.47 -7.07
N HIS A 180 -26.91 12.62 -6.42
CA HIS A 180 -27.63 12.75 -5.14
C HIS A 180 -29.13 12.42 -5.23
N MET A 181 -29.75 12.60 -6.40
CA MET A 181 -31.16 12.30 -6.65
C MET A 181 -31.40 10.86 -7.08
N VAL A 182 -30.35 10.08 -7.33
CA VAL A 182 -30.49 8.69 -7.77
C VAL A 182 -31.04 7.84 -6.62
N PRO A 183 -32.16 7.12 -6.82
CA PRO A 183 -32.71 6.23 -5.79
C PRO A 183 -31.84 4.97 -5.63
N MET A 184 -32.14 4.17 -4.60
CA MET A 184 -31.55 2.84 -4.47
C MET A 184 -31.79 2.01 -5.74
N GLY A 185 -30.79 1.21 -6.11
CA GLY A 185 -30.80 0.43 -7.36
C GLY A 185 -30.37 1.23 -8.58
N GLY A 186 -29.82 2.44 -8.40
CA GLY A 186 -29.16 3.23 -9.45
C GLY A 186 -30.07 3.80 -10.54
N ALA A 187 -31.32 3.34 -10.68
CA ALA A 187 -32.30 3.80 -11.67
C ALA A 187 -31.78 3.83 -13.11
N GLY A 188 -31.03 2.82 -13.55
CA GLY A 188 -30.52 2.78 -14.92
C GLY A 188 -29.34 3.73 -15.17
N VAL A 189 -28.56 4.03 -14.11
CA VAL A 189 -27.36 4.85 -14.17
C VAL A 189 -26.18 4.08 -13.59
N GLY A 190 -25.09 3.98 -14.36
CA GLY A 190 -23.83 3.40 -13.91
C GLY A 190 -23.83 1.88 -13.79
N MET A 191 -23.08 1.40 -12.80
CA MET A 191 -22.85 -0.02 -12.52
C MET A 191 -23.40 -0.39 -11.15
N HIS A 192 -23.70 -1.67 -10.94
CA HIS A 192 -24.17 -2.26 -9.69
C HIS A 192 -23.12 -3.21 -9.12
N VAL A 193 -22.74 -3.04 -7.87
CA VAL A 193 -21.81 -3.93 -7.16
C VAL A 193 -22.49 -5.26 -6.89
N ILE A 194 -21.82 -6.34 -7.27
CA ILE A 194 -22.21 -7.69 -6.88
C ILE A 194 -21.29 -8.14 -5.74
N PRO A 195 -21.81 -8.63 -4.61
CA PRO A 195 -20.97 -9.11 -3.52
C PRO A 195 -20.09 -10.27 -3.99
N VAL A 196 -18.94 -10.47 -3.33
CA VAL A 196 -18.23 -11.73 -3.43
C VAL A 196 -19.16 -12.84 -2.95
N GLU A 197 -19.44 -13.81 -3.80
CA GLU A 197 -20.47 -14.82 -3.60
C GLU A 197 -20.30 -15.58 -2.27
N LYS A 198 -19.07 -15.99 -1.94
CA LYS A 198 -18.78 -16.66 -0.66
C LYS A 198 -19.12 -15.84 0.59
N ALA A 199 -19.24 -14.51 0.47
CA ALA A 199 -19.64 -13.63 1.56
C ALA A 199 -21.15 -13.62 1.81
N ILE A 200 -21.97 -14.08 0.86
CA ILE A 200 -23.44 -14.07 0.93
C ILE A 200 -24.07 -15.47 0.88
N ASN A 201 -23.32 -16.54 0.58
CA ASN A 201 -23.83 -17.91 0.48
C ASN A 201 -24.59 -18.42 1.72
N MET A 202 -24.25 -17.91 2.91
CA MET A 202 -24.92 -18.28 4.17
C MET A 202 -26.09 -17.36 4.53
N GLN A 203 -26.44 -16.40 3.66
CA GLN A 203 -27.57 -15.49 3.85
C GLN A 203 -28.81 -16.07 3.16
N GLY A 204 -29.76 -16.55 3.96
CA GLY A 204 -31.00 -17.18 3.47
C GLY A 204 -31.92 -16.25 2.68
N GLU A 205 -31.69 -14.95 2.71
CA GLU A 205 -32.46 -13.93 1.97
C GLU A 205 -31.78 -13.48 0.66
N SER A 206 -30.64 -14.08 0.30
CA SER A 206 -29.97 -13.77 -0.96
C SER A 206 -30.83 -14.19 -2.16
N ILE A 207 -30.71 -13.46 -3.26
CA ILE A 207 -31.45 -13.72 -4.51
C ILE A 207 -30.47 -13.95 -5.66
N ASP A 208 -30.89 -14.71 -6.68
CA ASP A 208 -30.11 -15.09 -7.85
C ASP A 208 -29.31 -13.95 -8.49
N LEU A 209 -29.94 -12.77 -8.67
CA LEU A 209 -29.31 -11.58 -9.27
C LEU A 209 -28.05 -11.08 -8.54
N GLU A 210 -27.88 -11.46 -7.28
CA GLU A 210 -26.77 -11.05 -6.41
C GLU A 210 -25.61 -12.06 -6.43
N HIS A 211 -25.73 -13.16 -7.18
CA HIS A 211 -24.71 -14.20 -7.32
C HIS A 211 -24.01 -14.12 -8.69
N ILE A 212 -22.68 -14.26 -8.71
CA ILE A 212 -21.91 -14.25 -9.97
C ILE A 212 -22.19 -15.54 -10.75
N SER A 213 -22.31 -16.66 -10.06
CA SER A 213 -22.64 -17.97 -10.64
C SER A 213 -23.94 -17.92 -11.45
N TYR A 214 -24.99 -17.26 -10.95
CA TYR A 214 -26.24 -17.05 -11.66
C TYR A 214 -26.03 -16.38 -13.02
N TRP A 215 -25.24 -15.31 -13.08
CA TRP A 215 -25.00 -14.60 -14.33
C TRP A 215 -24.18 -15.42 -15.32
N LEU A 216 -23.23 -16.23 -14.83
CA LEU A 216 -22.53 -17.17 -15.70
C LEU A 216 -23.52 -18.21 -16.25
N ASP A 217 -24.37 -18.81 -15.42
CA ASP A 217 -25.38 -19.79 -15.86
C ASP A 217 -26.40 -19.20 -16.84
N TYR A 218 -26.81 -17.94 -16.61
CA TYR A 218 -27.75 -17.25 -17.49
C TYR A 218 -27.22 -17.10 -18.92
N TYR A 219 -25.90 -16.90 -19.08
CA TYR A 219 -25.23 -16.73 -20.37
C TYR A 219 -24.39 -17.96 -20.78
N GLU A 220 -24.84 -19.16 -20.39
CA GLU A 220 -24.09 -20.41 -20.56
C GLU A 220 -23.34 -20.51 -21.90
N GLY A 221 -22.02 -20.71 -21.81
CA GLY A 221 -21.15 -20.94 -22.97
C GLY A 221 -20.77 -19.70 -23.78
N LYS A 222 -21.21 -18.50 -23.41
CA LYS A 222 -20.87 -17.25 -24.10
C LYS A 222 -20.14 -16.26 -23.19
N TYR A 223 -18.83 -16.45 -23.03
CA TYR A 223 -17.97 -15.60 -22.20
C TYR A 223 -16.70 -15.20 -22.93
N ALA A 224 -16.23 -13.97 -22.69
CA ALA A 224 -14.91 -13.53 -23.13
C ALA A 224 -14.20 -12.74 -22.03
N ALA A 225 -12.93 -13.08 -21.78
CA ALA A 225 -12.04 -12.24 -20.99
C ALA A 225 -11.69 -11.01 -21.83
N SER A 226 -11.89 -9.83 -21.26
CA SER A 226 -11.77 -8.53 -21.90
C SER A 226 -10.86 -7.63 -21.08
N PRO A 227 -10.11 -6.72 -21.72
CA PRO A 227 -9.37 -5.70 -21.00
C PRO A 227 -10.27 -4.78 -20.18
N CYS A 228 -9.73 -4.27 -19.08
CA CYS A 228 -10.34 -3.23 -18.27
C CYS A 228 -10.14 -1.86 -18.92
N SER A 229 -11.20 -1.37 -19.56
CA SER A 229 -11.28 -0.05 -20.20
C SER A 229 -10.76 1.08 -19.29
N CYS A 230 -11.14 1.08 -18.01
CA CYS A 230 -10.74 2.11 -17.03
C CYS A 230 -9.24 2.08 -16.69
N ARG A 231 -8.62 0.90 -16.64
CA ARG A 231 -7.16 0.76 -16.40
C ARG A 231 -6.39 1.23 -17.62
N ARG A 232 -6.82 0.82 -18.81
CA ARG A 232 -6.17 1.16 -20.06
C ARG A 232 -6.29 2.66 -20.37
N SER A 233 -7.48 3.23 -20.21
CA SER A 233 -7.71 4.67 -20.43
C SER A 233 -6.79 5.55 -19.59
N ARG A 234 -6.60 5.22 -18.30
CA ARG A 234 -5.74 5.99 -17.38
C ARG A 234 -4.27 6.05 -17.80
N LYS A 235 -3.77 5.05 -18.54
CA LYS A 235 -2.40 5.04 -19.08
C LYS A 235 -2.18 6.13 -20.12
N THR A 236 -3.21 6.57 -20.85
CA THR A 236 -3.06 7.63 -21.88
C THR A 236 -2.76 9.03 -21.33
N PHE A 237 -2.83 9.22 -20.01
CA PHE A 237 -2.54 10.50 -19.34
C PHE A 237 -1.81 10.29 -18.00
N ASP A 238 -0.90 9.30 -17.97
CA ASP A 238 0.05 9.02 -16.87
C ASP A 238 -0.59 8.86 -15.48
N GLN A 239 -1.78 8.25 -15.43
CA GLN A 239 -2.52 7.98 -14.19
C GLN A 239 -2.82 6.49 -13.98
N GLY A 240 -2.06 5.61 -14.63
CA GLY A 240 -2.11 4.18 -14.38
C GLY A 240 -1.72 3.82 -12.94
N CYS A 241 -2.11 2.62 -12.50
CA CYS A 241 -1.82 2.10 -11.16
C CYS A 241 -0.88 0.88 -11.16
N ALA A 242 -0.09 0.70 -12.22
CA ALA A 242 0.86 -0.41 -12.42
C ALA A 242 0.24 -1.80 -12.66
N ASP A 243 -1.00 -2.03 -12.23
CA ASP A 243 -1.72 -3.25 -12.58
C ASP A 243 -1.89 -3.39 -14.11
N ASP A 244 -1.81 -4.63 -14.57
CA ASP A 244 -2.07 -4.97 -15.96
C ASP A 244 -3.58 -4.76 -16.28
N PRO A 245 -3.92 -4.18 -17.45
CA PRO A 245 -5.30 -4.00 -17.85
C PRO A 245 -5.96 -5.24 -18.47
N GLU A 246 -5.21 -6.27 -18.85
CA GLU A 246 -5.70 -7.32 -19.74
C GLU A 246 -6.48 -8.42 -19.02
N GLY A 247 -7.56 -8.90 -19.66
CA GLY A 247 -8.33 -10.07 -19.24
C GLY A 247 -9.12 -9.96 -17.93
N TRP A 248 -9.16 -8.79 -17.28
CA TRP A 248 -9.84 -8.64 -16.00
C TRP A 248 -11.36 -8.58 -16.09
N CYS A 249 -11.97 -8.03 -17.14
CA CYS A 249 -13.43 -7.93 -17.21
C CYS A 249 -13.99 -9.11 -18.01
N ILE A 250 -15.15 -9.64 -17.63
CA ILE A 250 -15.77 -10.75 -18.35
C ILE A 250 -16.97 -10.22 -19.14
N ALA A 251 -16.86 -10.19 -20.46
CA ALA A 251 -18.00 -9.94 -21.35
C ALA A 251 -18.86 -11.20 -21.44
N VAL A 252 -20.18 -11.04 -21.49
CA VAL A 252 -21.14 -12.16 -21.50
C VAL A 252 -22.17 -12.01 -22.62
N GLY A 253 -22.69 -13.14 -23.12
CA GLY A 253 -23.69 -13.15 -24.18
C GLY A 253 -23.16 -12.56 -25.50
N ASP A 254 -23.98 -11.78 -26.20
CA ASP A 254 -23.60 -11.17 -27.48
C ASP A 254 -22.45 -10.15 -27.34
N MET A 255 -22.20 -9.62 -26.14
CA MET A 255 -21.05 -8.76 -25.87
C MET A 255 -19.72 -9.54 -25.93
N ALA A 256 -19.73 -10.82 -25.56
CA ALA A 256 -18.54 -11.67 -25.70
C ALA A 256 -18.13 -11.76 -27.18
N ASP A 257 -19.10 -12.01 -28.06
CA ASP A 257 -18.91 -12.04 -29.51
C ASP A 257 -18.45 -10.67 -30.03
N TYR A 258 -19.12 -9.59 -29.63
CA TYR A 258 -18.73 -8.23 -30.03
C TYR A 258 -17.28 -7.90 -29.67
N VAL A 259 -16.83 -8.17 -28.45
CA VAL A 259 -15.46 -7.86 -28.02
C VAL A 259 -14.43 -8.62 -28.85
N VAL A 260 -14.65 -9.92 -29.08
CA VAL A 260 -13.71 -10.77 -29.83
C VAL A 260 -13.72 -10.41 -31.32
N GLU A 261 -14.88 -10.38 -31.95
CA GLU A 261 -15.03 -10.17 -33.39
C GLU A 261 -14.63 -8.76 -33.84
N THR A 262 -14.77 -7.75 -32.97
CA THR A 262 -14.35 -6.37 -33.27
C THR A 262 -12.93 -6.04 -32.79
N GLN A 263 -12.13 -7.06 -32.45
CA GLN A 263 -10.72 -6.95 -32.08
C GLN A 263 -10.46 -6.01 -30.89
N LYS A 264 -11.32 -6.06 -29.86
CA LYS A 264 -11.14 -5.31 -28.60
C LYS A 264 -10.26 -6.06 -27.60
N ASP A 265 -9.22 -6.70 -28.12
CA ASP A 265 -8.24 -7.52 -27.37
C ASP A 265 -8.84 -8.56 -26.41
N GLY A 266 -10.10 -8.93 -26.59
CA GLY A 266 -10.75 -9.97 -25.80
C GLY A 266 -10.57 -11.34 -26.42
N ARG A 267 -10.75 -12.37 -25.59
CA ARG A 267 -10.70 -13.78 -26.00
C ARG A 267 -11.81 -14.57 -25.35
N TYR A 268 -12.36 -15.53 -26.06
CA TYR A 268 -13.30 -16.50 -25.48
C TYR A 268 -12.64 -17.28 -24.34
N ILE A 269 -13.43 -17.56 -23.30
CA ILE A 269 -13.00 -18.30 -22.11
C ILE A 269 -14.08 -19.30 -21.68
N THR A 270 -13.69 -20.27 -20.85
CA THR A 270 -14.65 -21.17 -20.20
C THR A 270 -15.22 -20.55 -18.91
N LYS A 271 -16.26 -21.18 -18.37
CA LYS A 271 -16.83 -20.79 -17.07
C LYS A 271 -15.80 -20.93 -15.94
N GLU A 272 -15.02 -22.01 -15.96
CA GLU A 272 -13.99 -22.30 -14.97
C GLU A 272 -12.91 -21.21 -14.97
N GLU A 273 -12.45 -20.83 -16.16
CA GLU A 273 -11.49 -19.74 -16.30
C GLU A 273 -12.05 -18.39 -15.82
N ALA A 274 -13.33 -18.10 -16.08
CA ALA A 274 -13.97 -16.90 -15.52
C ALA A 274 -13.97 -16.90 -13.98
N LEU A 275 -14.26 -18.04 -13.35
CA LEU A 275 -14.23 -18.21 -11.89
C LEU A 275 -12.82 -18.04 -11.32
N GLU A 276 -11.79 -18.53 -12.01
CA GLU A 276 -10.39 -18.31 -11.63
C GLU A 276 -10.00 -16.83 -11.70
N ILE A 277 -10.42 -16.11 -12.75
CA ILE A 277 -10.22 -14.66 -12.87
C ILE A 277 -10.92 -13.92 -11.73
N PHE A 278 -12.16 -14.28 -11.38
CA PHE A 278 -12.87 -13.67 -10.25
C PHE A 278 -12.16 -13.92 -8.92
N LYS A 279 -11.69 -15.15 -8.68
CA LYS A 279 -10.90 -15.46 -7.48
C LYS A 279 -9.62 -14.62 -7.42
N GLN A 280 -8.86 -14.55 -8.52
CA GLN A 280 -7.64 -13.74 -8.57
C GLN A 280 -7.93 -12.25 -8.36
N ALA A 281 -9.05 -11.75 -8.89
CA ALA A 281 -9.50 -10.38 -8.68
C ALA A 281 -9.85 -10.12 -7.20
N GLU A 282 -10.55 -11.04 -6.54
CA GLU A 282 -10.83 -10.97 -5.09
C GLU A 282 -9.54 -10.98 -4.27
N ASP A 283 -8.58 -11.82 -4.65
CA ASP A 283 -7.25 -11.94 -4.02
C ASP A 283 -6.43 -10.65 -4.16
N ASN A 284 -6.66 -9.85 -5.21
CA ASN A 284 -6.12 -8.50 -5.38
C ASN A 284 -6.98 -7.39 -4.73
N GLY A 285 -8.17 -7.72 -4.20
CA GLY A 285 -9.09 -6.74 -3.60
C GLY A 285 -9.89 -5.93 -4.63
N PHE A 286 -10.12 -6.49 -5.83
CA PHE A 286 -10.95 -5.88 -6.85
C PHE A 286 -12.43 -6.17 -6.61
N VAL A 287 -13.28 -5.21 -6.96
CA VAL A 287 -14.72 -5.26 -6.71
C VAL A 287 -15.45 -5.72 -7.97
N HIS A 288 -16.32 -6.72 -7.81
CA HIS A 288 -17.19 -7.19 -8.87
C HIS A 288 -18.33 -6.21 -9.12
N GLN A 289 -18.54 -5.81 -10.36
CA GLN A 289 -19.64 -4.93 -10.77
C GLN A 289 -20.30 -5.40 -12.06
N ILE A 290 -21.63 -5.35 -12.10
CA ILE A 290 -22.44 -5.62 -13.28
C ILE A 290 -23.08 -4.34 -13.80
N THR A 291 -23.59 -4.39 -15.02
CA THR A 291 -24.17 -3.23 -15.70
C THR A 291 -25.62 -3.05 -15.27
N ASN A 292 -26.02 -1.82 -14.91
CA ASN A 292 -27.36 -1.54 -14.38
C ASN A 292 -28.30 -0.88 -15.42
N ILE A 293 -27.90 -0.80 -16.68
CA ILE A 293 -28.55 0.09 -17.67
C ILE A 293 -29.64 -0.59 -18.51
N ASP A 294 -29.70 -1.91 -18.55
CA ASP A 294 -30.62 -2.67 -19.40
C ASP A 294 -31.78 -3.33 -18.61
N GLY A 295 -31.82 -3.12 -17.29
CA GLY A 295 -32.81 -3.69 -16.39
C GLY A 295 -32.32 -4.96 -15.67
N GLN A 296 -33.22 -5.62 -14.93
CA GLN A 296 -32.88 -6.70 -14.00
C GLN A 296 -32.47 -8.03 -14.66
N HIS A 297 -32.79 -8.25 -15.92
CA HIS A 297 -32.59 -9.55 -16.58
C HIS A 297 -31.61 -9.48 -17.74
N LYS A 298 -30.72 -8.48 -17.74
CA LYS A 298 -29.71 -8.33 -18.77
C LYS A 298 -28.50 -7.58 -18.25
N ILE A 299 -27.32 -8.16 -18.49
CA ILE A 299 -26.02 -7.50 -18.34
C ILE A 299 -25.18 -7.75 -19.60
N PHE A 300 -24.20 -6.90 -19.86
CA PHE A 300 -23.25 -7.15 -20.95
C PHE A 300 -21.84 -7.52 -20.46
N ALA A 301 -21.51 -7.23 -19.19
CA ALA A 301 -20.23 -7.58 -18.60
C ALA A 301 -20.27 -7.66 -17.07
N ILE A 302 -19.32 -8.41 -16.52
CA ILE A 302 -18.93 -8.44 -15.11
C ILE A 302 -17.51 -7.85 -14.99
N CYS A 303 -17.39 -6.68 -14.37
CA CYS A 303 -16.14 -5.92 -14.26
C CYS A 303 -15.42 -6.16 -12.92
N ASN A 304 -14.12 -6.44 -12.97
CA ASN A 304 -13.24 -6.60 -11.80
C ASN A 304 -12.51 -5.29 -11.46
N CYS A 305 -13.15 -4.45 -10.66
CA CYS A 305 -12.82 -3.04 -10.53
C CYS A 305 -11.78 -2.75 -9.44
N ASN A 306 -10.62 -2.21 -9.85
CA ASN A 306 -9.63 -1.68 -8.92
C ASN A 306 -10.00 -0.25 -8.48
N VAL A 307 -10.07 -0.02 -7.17
CA VAL A 307 -10.39 1.27 -6.54
C VAL A 307 -9.45 2.40 -6.96
N ASN A 308 -8.20 2.11 -7.32
CA ASN A 308 -7.20 3.11 -7.70
C ASN A 308 -7.50 3.75 -9.07
N VAL A 309 -8.34 3.14 -9.91
CA VAL A 309 -8.50 3.54 -11.32
C VAL A 309 -9.94 3.53 -11.82
N CYS A 310 -10.81 2.70 -11.28
CA CYS A 310 -12.16 2.47 -11.79
C CYS A 310 -13.05 3.73 -11.78
N TYR A 311 -13.68 4.03 -12.92
CA TYR A 311 -14.64 5.13 -13.05
C TYR A 311 -16.03 4.80 -12.50
N ALA A 312 -16.43 3.54 -12.49
CA ALA A 312 -17.71 3.14 -11.90
C ALA A 312 -17.68 3.31 -10.37
N LEU A 313 -16.64 2.80 -9.70
CA LEU A 313 -16.46 2.98 -8.26
C LEU A 313 -16.25 4.45 -7.88
N ARG A 314 -15.68 5.27 -8.79
CA ARG A 314 -15.55 6.72 -8.57
C ARG A 314 -16.89 7.33 -8.19
N THR A 315 -17.99 6.87 -8.76
CA THR A 315 -19.26 7.56 -8.55
C THR A 315 -19.78 7.49 -7.12
N SER A 316 -19.58 6.36 -6.44
CA SER A 316 -19.90 6.22 -5.00
C SER A 316 -18.87 6.91 -4.10
N GLN A 317 -17.67 7.15 -4.61
CA GLN A 317 -16.51 7.66 -3.89
C GLN A 317 -16.33 9.18 -4.00
N LEU A 318 -16.23 9.69 -5.24
CA LEU A 318 -16.14 11.11 -5.57
C LEU A 318 -17.38 11.86 -5.12
N PHE A 319 -18.58 11.37 -5.47
CA PHE A 319 -19.80 12.09 -5.14
C PHE A 319 -20.34 11.77 -3.75
N ASN A 320 -19.75 10.77 -3.06
CA ASN A 320 -20.20 10.24 -1.77
C ASN A 320 -21.69 9.80 -1.74
N THR A 321 -22.20 9.25 -2.86
CA THR A 321 -23.58 8.79 -2.99
C THR A 321 -23.61 7.30 -3.35
N PRO A 322 -23.61 6.39 -2.37
CA PRO A 322 -23.45 4.96 -2.64
C PRO A 322 -24.66 4.33 -3.33
N ASN A 323 -25.85 4.94 -3.25
CA ASN A 323 -27.11 4.43 -3.80
C ASN A 323 -27.06 4.12 -5.30
N MET A 324 -26.10 4.70 -6.02
CA MET A 324 -25.96 4.47 -7.44
C MET A 324 -25.32 3.13 -7.77
N SER A 325 -24.41 2.63 -6.92
CA SER A 325 -23.64 1.42 -7.23
C SER A 325 -23.66 0.35 -6.15
N ARG A 326 -24.15 0.62 -4.94
CA ARG A 326 -24.16 -0.39 -3.87
C ARG A 326 -25.03 -1.61 -4.19
N SER A 327 -24.63 -2.75 -3.63
CA SER A 327 -25.47 -3.94 -3.55
C SER A 327 -26.56 -3.78 -2.47
N ALA A 328 -27.40 -4.80 -2.31
CA ALA A 328 -28.36 -4.87 -1.21
C ALA A 328 -27.74 -5.06 0.19
N TYR A 329 -26.42 -5.25 0.27
CA TYR A 329 -25.75 -5.65 1.49
C TYR A 329 -24.99 -4.52 2.18
N ILE A 330 -24.95 -4.57 3.51
CA ILE A 330 -24.09 -3.75 4.34
C ILE A 330 -23.20 -4.65 5.19
N ALA A 331 -21.96 -4.23 5.40
CA ALA A 331 -21.04 -4.91 6.28
C ALA A 331 -21.21 -4.43 7.73
N HIS A 332 -21.33 -5.38 8.66
CA HIS A 332 -21.46 -5.14 10.09
C HIS A 332 -20.32 -5.81 10.84
N VAL A 333 -19.74 -5.10 11.81
CA VAL A 333 -18.62 -5.59 12.61
C VAL A 333 -19.11 -6.02 13.98
N ASP A 334 -18.82 -7.26 14.34
CA ASP A 334 -18.84 -7.75 15.72
C ASP A 334 -17.56 -7.26 16.41
N LYS A 335 -17.70 -6.21 17.22
CA LYS A 335 -16.58 -5.58 17.94
C LYS A 335 -15.90 -6.57 18.89
N GLU A 336 -16.61 -7.57 19.41
CA GLU A 336 -16.05 -8.52 20.38
C GLU A 336 -15.09 -9.51 19.74
N LYS A 337 -15.41 -9.96 18.54
CA LYS A 337 -14.51 -10.82 17.75
C LYS A 337 -13.40 -10.04 17.05
N CYS A 338 -13.62 -8.76 16.78
CA CYS A 338 -12.69 -7.96 16.01
C CYS A 338 -11.35 -7.74 16.74
N VAL A 339 -10.25 -7.96 16.01
CA VAL A 339 -8.87 -7.82 16.51
C VAL A 339 -8.10 -6.63 15.91
N ALA A 340 -8.80 -5.74 15.19
CA ALA A 340 -8.19 -4.57 14.52
C ALA A 340 -6.97 -4.92 13.65
N CYS A 341 -7.01 -6.05 12.93
CA CYS A 341 -5.89 -6.42 12.07
C CYS A 341 -5.71 -5.45 10.87
N GLY A 342 -6.81 -4.82 10.44
CA GLY A 342 -6.83 -3.84 9.35
C GLY A 342 -6.97 -4.43 7.94
N ARG A 343 -6.97 -5.76 7.77
CA ARG A 343 -7.08 -6.39 6.44
C ARG A 343 -8.36 -5.99 5.69
N CYS A 344 -9.47 -5.78 6.41
CA CYS A 344 -10.72 -5.30 5.83
C CYS A 344 -10.65 -3.84 5.34
N VAL A 345 -9.82 -3.01 5.98
CA VAL A 345 -9.60 -1.61 5.63
C VAL A 345 -8.78 -1.51 4.35
N GLU A 346 -7.71 -2.31 4.24
CA GLU A 346 -6.82 -2.34 3.06
C GLU A 346 -7.56 -2.66 1.75
N VAL A 347 -8.62 -3.47 1.81
CA VAL A 347 -9.41 -3.88 0.65
C VAL A 347 -10.71 -3.10 0.50
N CYS A 348 -11.01 -2.13 1.37
CA CYS A 348 -12.26 -1.40 1.31
C CYS A 348 -12.26 -0.41 0.12
N PRO A 349 -13.11 -0.60 -0.90
CA PRO A 349 -13.10 0.24 -2.10
C PRO A 349 -13.76 1.61 -1.88
N ALA A 350 -14.51 1.79 -0.79
CA ALA A 350 -15.34 2.97 -0.57
C ALA A 350 -14.87 3.83 0.62
N GLY A 351 -13.76 3.45 1.28
CA GLY A 351 -13.35 4.05 2.55
C GLY A 351 -14.42 3.95 3.64
N ALA A 352 -15.26 2.92 3.56
CA ALA A 352 -16.30 2.66 4.55
C ALA A 352 -15.74 1.99 5.79
N ALA A 353 -14.72 1.13 5.66
CA ALA A 353 -14.07 0.47 6.76
C ALA A 353 -12.82 1.24 7.20
N THR A 354 -12.69 1.53 8.49
CA THR A 354 -11.50 2.14 9.11
C THR A 354 -11.18 1.46 10.44
N LEU A 355 -9.94 1.52 10.90
CA LEU A 355 -9.62 1.15 12.29
C LEU A 355 -10.02 2.26 13.26
N GLY A 356 -10.50 1.87 14.44
CA GLY A 356 -10.91 2.78 15.52
C GLY A 356 -10.66 2.19 16.91
N GLN A 357 -10.87 3.01 17.93
CA GLN A 357 -10.80 2.66 19.34
C GLN A 357 -11.96 1.71 19.72
N LYS A 358 -11.61 0.57 20.31
CA LYS A 358 -12.59 -0.37 20.88
C LYS A 358 -12.89 -0.06 22.36
N LEU A 359 -11.88 0.35 23.12
CA LEU A 359 -12.01 0.62 24.55
C LEU A 359 -13.01 1.77 24.82
N CYS A 360 -13.78 1.65 25.91
CA CYS A 360 -14.66 2.72 26.39
C CYS A 360 -13.85 3.99 26.68
N LYS A 361 -14.52 5.14 26.58
CA LYS A 361 -13.97 6.43 27.02
C LYS A 361 -13.83 6.49 28.54
N LYS A 362 -13.13 7.50 29.06
CA LYS A 362 -12.93 7.66 30.51
C LYS A 362 -14.22 7.77 31.31
N ASP A 363 -15.27 8.35 30.72
CA ASP A 363 -16.62 8.44 31.30
C ASP A 363 -17.41 7.12 31.27
N GLY A 364 -16.84 6.05 30.73
CA GLY A 364 -17.44 4.73 30.60
C GLY A 364 -18.35 4.55 29.38
N SER A 365 -18.53 5.58 28.54
CA SER A 365 -19.31 5.50 27.30
C SER A 365 -18.54 4.81 26.17
N GLU A 366 -19.27 4.19 25.24
CA GLU A 366 -18.66 3.69 24.01
C GLU A 366 -18.30 4.83 23.04
N VAL A 367 -17.27 4.62 22.23
CA VAL A 367 -16.94 5.53 21.15
C VAL A 367 -18.03 5.48 20.07
N VAL A 368 -18.63 6.64 19.79
CA VAL A 368 -19.58 6.83 18.69
C VAL A 368 -18.85 7.37 17.48
N TYR A 369 -19.05 6.72 16.34
CA TYR A 369 -18.41 7.07 15.07
C TYR A 369 -19.38 7.84 14.17
N PRO A 370 -18.95 8.97 13.58
CA PRO A 370 -19.78 9.71 12.65
C PRO A 370 -20.04 8.89 11.39
N LYS A 371 -21.23 9.05 10.82
CA LYS A 371 -21.60 8.47 9.53
C LYS A 371 -21.61 9.56 8.47
N MET A 372 -21.29 9.20 7.24
CA MET A 372 -21.45 10.08 6.09
C MET A 372 -22.92 10.52 5.99
N PRO A 373 -23.21 11.83 5.92
CA PRO A 373 -24.59 12.28 5.70
C PRO A 373 -25.13 11.76 4.38
N LEU A 374 -26.43 11.45 4.33
CA LEU A 374 -27.12 11.06 3.10
C LEU A 374 -27.79 12.28 2.42
N PRO A 375 -28.07 12.23 1.11
CA PRO A 375 -28.82 13.28 0.40
C PRO A 375 -30.22 13.59 0.98
N THR A 376 -30.80 12.64 1.70
CA THR A 376 -32.07 12.81 2.45
C THR A 376 -31.93 13.64 3.71
N GLU A 377 -30.72 13.74 4.26
CA GLU A 377 -30.43 14.41 5.54
C GLU A 377 -29.87 15.81 5.33
N LYS A 378 -29.05 16.00 4.28
CA LYS A 378 -28.40 17.29 3.95
C LYS A 378 -28.56 17.60 2.47
N LYS A 379 -28.70 18.89 2.13
CA LYS A 379 -28.62 19.34 0.73
C LYS A 379 -27.23 19.00 0.17
N TRP A 380 -27.21 18.24 -0.92
CA TRP A 380 -25.98 17.86 -1.60
C TRP A 380 -25.47 18.99 -2.49
N SER A 381 -24.17 19.24 -2.40
CA SER A 381 -23.46 20.24 -3.20
C SER A 381 -22.00 19.81 -3.36
N GLN A 382 -21.25 20.51 -4.22
CA GLN A 382 -19.88 20.16 -4.59
C GLN A 382 -18.89 20.14 -3.41
N ASP A 383 -19.16 20.88 -2.33
CA ASP A 383 -18.40 20.81 -1.07
C ASP A 383 -18.48 19.44 -0.37
N MET A 384 -19.44 18.59 -0.75
CA MET A 384 -19.57 17.22 -0.27
C MET A 384 -18.81 16.21 -1.14
N TRP A 385 -18.16 16.64 -2.22
CA TRP A 385 -17.41 15.75 -3.10
C TRP A 385 -16.00 15.52 -2.58
N THR A 386 -15.45 14.36 -2.93
CA THR A 386 -14.11 13.89 -2.57
C THR A 386 -13.28 13.82 -3.85
N GLU A 387 -12.78 14.96 -4.32
CA GLU A 387 -12.04 15.06 -5.59
C GLU A 387 -10.74 14.22 -5.61
N ASP A 388 -10.14 14.03 -4.45
CA ASP A 388 -8.95 13.21 -4.15
C ASP A 388 -9.31 11.79 -3.68
N TYR A 389 -10.51 11.28 -4.02
CA TYR A 389 -11.02 10.00 -3.53
C TYR A 389 -10.05 8.81 -3.68
N ARG A 390 -9.19 8.81 -4.70
CA ARG A 390 -8.20 7.74 -4.91
C ARG A 390 -7.18 7.70 -3.78
N ASP A 391 -6.84 8.85 -3.21
CA ASP A 391 -5.81 8.98 -2.20
C ASP A 391 -6.42 8.90 -0.79
N ILE A 392 -7.61 9.48 -0.57
CA ILE A 392 -8.17 9.61 0.80
C ILE A 392 -9.23 8.57 1.17
N ASN A 393 -9.79 7.81 0.23
CA ASN A 393 -10.71 6.72 0.59
C ASN A 393 -10.01 5.49 1.20
N ARG A 394 -8.69 5.54 1.36
CA ARG A 394 -7.89 4.51 2.03
C ARG A 394 -7.26 5.01 3.34
N ILE A 395 -7.79 6.07 3.95
CA ILE A 395 -7.41 6.48 5.31
C ILE A 395 -7.63 5.30 6.26
N ASN A 396 -6.54 4.74 6.79
CA ASN A 396 -6.62 3.44 7.46
C ASN A 396 -7.24 3.53 8.88
N THR A 397 -7.16 4.70 9.51
CA THR A 397 -7.54 4.90 10.91
C THR A 397 -8.42 6.13 11.11
N HIS A 398 -9.47 5.98 11.92
CA HIS A 398 -10.34 7.07 12.34
C HIS A 398 -9.61 7.98 13.34
N LYS A 399 -10.09 9.22 13.50
CA LYS A 399 -9.49 10.24 14.39
C LYS A 399 -9.45 9.87 15.87
N THR A 400 -10.22 8.86 16.29
CA THR A 400 -10.21 8.32 17.66
C THR A 400 -9.01 7.41 17.91
N GLY A 401 -8.22 7.11 16.88
CA GLY A 401 -7.05 6.24 16.97
C GLY A 401 -7.40 4.75 17.04
N THR A 402 -6.38 3.90 17.04
CA THR A 402 -6.50 2.45 17.15
C THR A 402 -5.40 1.86 18.04
N ALA A 403 -5.22 0.54 17.99
CA ALA A 403 -4.24 -0.20 18.80
C ALA A 403 -2.83 0.42 18.71
N PRO A 404 -2.29 0.96 19.82
CA PRO A 404 -1.00 1.66 19.82
C PRO A 404 0.17 0.82 19.31
N CYS A 405 0.15 -0.49 19.59
CA CYS A 405 1.19 -1.42 19.15
C CYS A 405 1.30 -1.54 17.62
N LYS A 406 0.19 -1.39 16.87
CA LYS A 406 0.20 -1.34 15.39
C LYS A 406 0.68 0.03 14.91
N THR A 407 0.23 1.12 15.54
CA THR A 407 0.63 2.48 15.15
C THR A 407 2.14 2.71 15.37
N ALA A 408 2.69 2.24 16.50
CA ALA A 408 4.10 2.42 16.85
C ALA A 408 5.07 1.54 16.05
N CYS A 409 4.58 0.44 15.45
CA CYS A 409 5.39 -0.43 14.60
C CYS A 409 5.57 0.22 13.22
N PRO A 410 6.80 0.46 12.74
CA PRO A 410 7.03 1.06 11.41
C PRO A 410 6.43 0.25 10.25
N ALA A 411 6.34 -1.08 10.40
CA ALA A 411 5.72 -1.96 9.41
C ALA A 411 4.21 -2.15 9.62
N HIS A 412 3.63 -1.51 10.65
CA HIS A 412 2.22 -1.60 11.03
C HIS A 412 1.69 -3.03 11.17
N ILE A 413 2.50 -3.90 11.76
CA ILE A 413 2.15 -5.32 11.95
C ILE A 413 0.89 -5.42 12.82
N PRO A 414 -0.10 -6.26 12.49
CA PRO A 414 -1.33 -6.38 13.25
C PRO A 414 -1.16 -7.20 14.54
N VAL A 415 -0.54 -6.58 15.55
CA VAL A 415 -0.18 -7.21 16.84
C VAL A 415 -1.36 -7.88 17.55
N GLN A 416 -2.44 -7.14 17.76
CA GLN A 416 -3.65 -7.68 18.41
C GLN A 416 -4.21 -8.91 17.65
N GLY A 417 -4.05 -8.94 16.33
CA GLY A 417 -4.48 -10.07 15.50
C GLY A 417 -3.65 -11.33 15.70
N TYR A 418 -2.32 -11.24 15.56
CA TYR A 418 -1.50 -12.44 15.70
C TYR A 418 -1.41 -12.92 17.15
N LEU A 419 -1.52 -12.02 18.15
CA LEU A 419 -1.62 -12.43 19.56
C LEU A 419 -2.91 -13.23 19.80
N LYS A 420 -4.04 -12.81 19.21
CA LYS A 420 -5.31 -13.56 19.31
C LYS A 420 -5.21 -14.94 18.64
N MET A 421 -4.57 -15.03 17.47
CA MET A 421 -4.32 -16.31 16.80
C MET A 421 -3.41 -17.21 17.66
N ALA A 422 -2.33 -16.67 18.21
CA ALA A 422 -1.43 -17.40 19.09
C ALA A 422 -2.12 -17.90 20.38
N ALA A 423 -3.02 -17.09 20.97
CA ALA A 423 -3.85 -17.50 22.10
C ALA A 423 -4.75 -18.71 21.79
N GLN A 424 -5.16 -18.83 20.51
CA GLN A 424 -6.01 -19.91 20.01
C GLN A 424 -5.21 -21.12 19.48
N GLY A 425 -3.87 -21.11 19.58
CA GLY A 425 -3.02 -22.16 19.01
C GLY A 425 -2.85 -22.10 17.49
N ARG A 426 -3.37 -21.05 16.83
CA ARG A 426 -3.33 -20.85 15.37
C ARG A 426 -1.99 -20.25 14.92
N TYR A 427 -0.89 -20.94 15.21
CA TYR A 427 0.47 -20.38 15.03
C TYR A 427 0.87 -20.18 13.56
N GLU A 428 0.44 -21.06 12.67
CA GLU A 428 0.72 -20.92 11.24
C GLU A 428 0.01 -19.68 10.65
N GLU A 429 -1.26 -19.48 11.01
CA GLU A 429 -2.03 -18.31 10.60
C GLU A 429 -1.49 -17.01 11.22
N ALA A 430 -1.02 -17.08 12.48
CA ALA A 430 -0.33 -15.96 13.12
C ALA A 430 0.96 -15.59 12.36
N LEU A 431 1.74 -16.59 11.95
CA LEU A 431 2.95 -16.39 11.15
C LEU A 431 2.63 -15.80 9.78
N ALA A 432 1.62 -16.34 9.08
CA ALA A 432 1.15 -15.82 7.81
C ALA A 432 0.71 -14.34 7.92
N LEU A 433 0.00 -13.99 8.99
CA LEU A 433 -0.42 -12.61 9.26
C LEU A 433 0.77 -11.68 9.50
N ILE A 434 1.81 -12.12 10.22
CA ILE A 434 3.03 -11.33 10.42
C ILE A 434 3.78 -11.18 9.09
N LYS A 435 3.97 -12.27 8.34
CA LYS A 435 4.71 -12.31 7.07
C LYS A 435 4.12 -11.45 5.96
N LYS A 436 2.83 -11.14 6.03
CA LYS A 436 2.23 -10.13 5.15
C LYS A 436 2.88 -8.74 5.30
N TYR A 437 3.39 -8.39 6.48
CA TYR A 437 3.93 -7.05 6.81
C TYR A 437 5.42 -7.06 7.15
N ASN A 438 5.99 -8.22 7.49
CA ASN A 438 7.39 -8.35 7.85
C ASN A 438 7.96 -9.67 7.28
N PRO A 439 8.91 -9.63 6.34
CA PRO A 439 9.55 -10.84 5.79
C PRO A 439 10.60 -11.46 6.73
N LEU A 440 10.98 -10.78 7.80
CA LEU A 440 12.00 -11.19 8.77
C LEU A 440 11.43 -11.24 10.21
N PRO A 441 10.30 -11.94 10.47
CA PRO A 441 9.71 -12.02 11.80
C PRO A 441 10.63 -12.62 12.87
N ALA A 442 11.41 -13.65 12.54
CA ALA A 442 12.32 -14.31 13.47
C ALA A 442 13.49 -13.41 13.83
N VAL A 443 14.17 -12.82 12.85
CA VAL A 443 15.21 -11.80 13.12
C VAL A 443 14.64 -10.68 13.99
N CYS A 444 13.48 -10.12 13.63
CA CYS A 444 12.84 -9.09 14.46
C CYS A 444 12.43 -9.60 15.85
N GLY A 445 12.16 -10.88 16.06
CA GLY A 445 11.88 -11.44 17.40
C GLY A 445 13.10 -11.46 18.32
N HIS A 446 14.30 -11.28 17.78
CA HIS A 446 15.54 -11.21 18.55
C HIS A 446 16.03 -9.76 18.75
N VAL A 447 15.91 -8.91 17.72
CA VAL A 447 16.63 -7.62 17.67
C VAL A 447 15.73 -6.38 17.58
N CYS A 448 14.40 -6.55 17.66
CA CYS A 448 13.48 -5.42 17.62
C CYS A 448 13.62 -4.55 18.87
N ASN A 449 13.47 -3.24 18.70
CA ASN A 449 13.49 -2.28 19.79
C ASN A 449 12.15 -2.13 20.52
N ARG A 450 11.19 -3.02 20.23
CA ARG A 450 9.92 -3.17 20.96
C ARG A 450 9.09 -1.88 21.14
N ARG A 451 9.10 -0.94 20.18
CA ARG A 451 8.22 0.26 20.21
C ARG A 451 6.74 -0.08 20.42
N CYS A 452 6.32 -1.27 19.95
CA CYS A 452 4.97 -1.78 20.16
C CYS A 452 4.66 -2.13 21.64
N GLU A 453 5.67 -2.54 22.41
CA GLU A 453 5.56 -2.78 23.86
C GLU A 453 5.62 -1.45 24.62
N ASP A 454 6.52 -0.54 24.25
CA ASP A 454 6.61 0.81 24.83
C ASP A 454 5.29 1.57 24.69
N ALA A 455 4.65 1.48 23.52
CA ALA A 455 3.38 2.11 23.26
C ALA A 455 2.18 1.34 23.84
N CYS A 456 2.37 0.12 24.36
CA CYS A 456 1.24 -0.73 24.77
C CYS A 456 0.40 -0.06 25.86
N THR A 457 -0.91 0.06 25.62
CA THR A 457 -1.86 0.61 26.61
C THR A 457 -1.79 -0.11 27.96
N ARG A 458 -1.49 -1.42 27.96
CA ARG A 458 -1.37 -2.17 29.22
C ARG A 458 -0.19 -1.71 30.09
N GLY A 459 0.86 -1.17 29.47
CA GLY A 459 2.03 -0.64 30.17
C GLY A 459 1.74 0.60 31.03
N THR A 460 0.61 1.31 30.82
CA THR A 460 0.21 2.43 31.69
C THR A 460 -0.58 1.98 32.92
N ILE A 461 -0.81 0.67 33.07
CA ILE A 461 -1.59 0.06 34.16
C ILE A 461 -0.68 -0.80 35.01
N ASP A 462 0.01 -1.75 34.39
CA ASP A 462 1.00 -2.61 35.05
C ASP A 462 2.26 -2.81 34.17
N GLN A 463 2.30 -3.83 33.32
CA GLN A 463 3.41 -4.16 32.45
C GLN A 463 2.90 -4.46 31.04
N ALA A 464 3.62 -3.98 30.03
CA ALA A 464 3.32 -4.26 28.64
C ALA A 464 3.25 -5.78 28.35
N ILE A 465 2.61 -6.11 27.24
CA ILE A 465 2.63 -7.48 26.68
C ILE A 465 4.03 -7.75 26.15
N ALA A 466 4.60 -8.92 26.40
CA ALA A 466 5.83 -9.42 25.78
C ALA A 466 5.58 -9.84 24.31
N ILE A 467 5.20 -8.84 23.50
CA ILE A 467 4.84 -8.95 22.08
C ILE A 467 5.96 -9.59 21.27
N ASP A 468 7.20 -9.21 21.55
CA ASP A 468 8.40 -9.65 20.84
C ASP A 468 8.68 -11.14 21.09
N GLU A 469 8.49 -11.60 22.33
CA GLU A 469 8.67 -13.02 22.70
C GLU A 469 7.61 -13.93 22.08
N VAL A 470 6.35 -13.47 22.03
CA VAL A 470 5.29 -14.21 21.33
C VAL A 470 5.58 -14.29 19.83
N LYS A 471 6.06 -13.19 19.22
CA LYS A 471 6.49 -13.18 17.82
C LYS A 471 7.67 -14.12 17.60
N LYS A 472 8.70 -14.10 18.46
CA LYS A 472 9.85 -15.01 18.41
C LYS A 472 9.35 -16.46 18.39
N PHE A 473 8.51 -16.85 19.35
CA PHE A 473 7.90 -18.19 19.39
C PHE A 473 7.19 -18.58 18.10
N VAL A 474 6.30 -17.73 17.58
CA VAL A 474 5.55 -18.01 16.35
C VAL A 474 6.49 -18.17 15.15
N SER A 475 7.50 -17.32 15.05
CA SER A 475 8.45 -17.29 13.94
C SER A 475 9.47 -18.42 13.95
N MET A 476 9.68 -19.11 15.08
CA MET A 476 10.56 -20.29 15.14
C MET A 476 10.17 -21.41 14.17
N ARG A 477 8.93 -21.40 13.68
CA ARG A 477 8.45 -22.34 12.65
C ARG A 477 9.20 -22.18 11.32
N ASP A 478 9.72 -20.99 11.00
CA ASP A 478 10.49 -20.76 9.76
C ASP A 478 11.89 -21.38 9.77
N LEU A 479 12.42 -21.69 10.95
CA LEU A 479 13.75 -22.27 11.09
C LEU A 479 13.85 -23.70 10.60
N LYS A 480 12.71 -24.40 10.49
CA LYS A 480 12.66 -25.77 9.98
C LYS A 480 11.98 -25.75 8.63
N SER A 481 12.62 -26.32 7.60
CA SER A 481 12.06 -26.42 6.25
C SER A 481 10.67 -27.08 6.22
N GLU A 482 10.43 -28.03 7.13
CA GLU A 482 9.15 -28.77 7.25
C GLU A 482 7.98 -27.91 7.72
N THR A 483 8.24 -26.83 8.46
CA THR A 483 7.21 -25.97 9.06
C THR A 483 7.26 -24.53 8.56
N ARG A 484 8.18 -24.23 7.65
CA ARG A 484 8.40 -22.91 7.07
C ARG A 484 7.18 -22.48 6.27
N TYR A 485 6.73 -21.25 6.49
CA TYR A 485 5.61 -20.69 5.76
C TYR A 485 6.09 -19.92 4.53
N ILE A 486 5.69 -20.38 3.34
CA ILE A 486 5.92 -19.68 2.08
C ILE A 486 4.64 -18.92 1.70
N PRO A 487 4.66 -17.58 1.69
CA PRO A 487 3.46 -16.82 1.37
C PRO A 487 3.03 -17.01 -0.09
N GLU A 488 1.71 -17.04 -0.29
CA GLU A 488 1.12 -17.04 -1.63
C GLU A 488 1.37 -15.73 -2.37
N LYS A 489 1.62 -15.82 -3.68
CA LYS A 489 1.79 -14.67 -4.56
C LYS A 489 0.45 -14.07 -4.92
N VAL A 490 0.33 -12.75 -4.86
CA VAL A 490 -0.85 -12.00 -5.30
C VAL A 490 -0.42 -11.13 -6.48
N ILE A 491 -0.68 -11.63 -7.69
CA ILE A 491 -0.17 -11.05 -8.93
C ILE A 491 -1.27 -10.18 -9.57
N PRO A 492 -1.03 -8.86 -9.78
CA PRO A 492 -1.96 -7.96 -10.44
C PRO A 492 -1.85 -8.03 -11.98
N LYS A 493 -1.73 -9.25 -12.53
CA LYS A 493 -1.70 -9.55 -13.97
C LYS A 493 -2.32 -10.92 -14.25
N ILE A 494 -3.13 -11.03 -15.29
CA ILE A 494 -3.65 -12.32 -15.76
C ILE A 494 -2.59 -12.98 -16.64
N GLY A 495 -2.40 -14.30 -16.50
CA GLY A 495 -1.47 -15.06 -17.35
C GLY A 495 -0.02 -15.13 -16.85
N GLY A 496 0.24 -14.81 -15.58
CA GLY A 496 1.53 -15.04 -14.93
C GLY A 496 2.18 -13.77 -14.37
N GLY A 497 3.50 -13.82 -14.16
CA GLY A 497 4.29 -12.75 -13.56
C GLY A 497 4.66 -11.60 -14.51
N PHE A 498 5.57 -10.77 -14.02
CA PHE A 498 6.14 -9.62 -14.75
C PHE A 498 7.53 -9.96 -15.29
N ASP A 499 7.85 -9.44 -16.48
CA ASP A 499 9.08 -9.74 -17.22
C ASP A 499 10.21 -8.73 -16.94
N GLU A 500 9.88 -7.58 -16.35
CA GLU A 500 10.85 -6.52 -16.07
C GLU A 500 11.89 -6.98 -15.04
N LYS A 501 13.17 -6.91 -15.43
CA LYS A 501 14.29 -7.24 -14.55
C LYS A 501 14.54 -6.13 -13.55
N ILE A 502 14.62 -6.48 -12.27
CA ILE A 502 14.85 -5.53 -11.17
C ILE A 502 16.12 -5.94 -10.41
N ALA A 503 17.02 -4.98 -10.22
CA ALA A 503 18.26 -5.16 -9.48
C ALA A 503 18.13 -4.53 -8.08
N ILE A 504 18.53 -5.28 -7.07
CA ILE A 504 18.58 -4.83 -5.68
C ILE A 504 20.03 -4.94 -5.22
N ILE A 505 20.60 -3.85 -4.71
CA ILE A 505 22.02 -3.76 -4.37
C ILE A 505 22.12 -3.75 -2.84
N GLY A 506 22.57 -4.86 -2.27
CA GLY A 506 22.64 -5.13 -0.83
C GLY A 506 21.55 -6.10 -0.35
N ALA A 507 21.96 -7.18 0.33
CA ALA A 507 21.09 -8.19 0.93
C ALA A 507 20.79 -7.90 2.41
N GLY A 508 20.79 -6.63 2.84
CA GLY A 508 20.32 -6.23 4.18
C GLY A 508 18.79 -6.25 4.30
N PRO A 509 18.23 -5.96 5.50
CA PRO A 509 16.78 -6.01 5.73
C PRO A 509 15.95 -5.18 4.73
N ALA A 510 16.43 -4.02 4.30
CA ALA A 510 15.76 -3.20 3.29
C ALA A 510 15.73 -3.87 1.90
N GLY A 511 16.86 -4.42 1.45
CA GLY A 511 16.96 -5.12 0.16
C GLY A 511 16.15 -6.42 0.14
N ILE A 512 16.25 -7.21 1.21
CA ILE A 512 15.43 -8.42 1.43
C ILE A 512 13.95 -8.07 1.37
N SER A 513 13.52 -7.02 2.09
CA SER A 513 12.11 -6.61 2.10
C SER A 513 11.64 -6.18 0.71
N CYS A 514 12.43 -5.37 0.00
CA CYS A 514 12.09 -4.98 -1.37
C CYS A 514 11.94 -6.21 -2.30
N ALA A 515 12.89 -7.14 -2.25
CA ALA A 515 12.86 -8.36 -3.06
C ALA A 515 11.65 -9.24 -2.75
N TYR A 516 11.34 -9.41 -1.46
CA TYR A 516 10.23 -10.20 -0.99
C TYR A 516 8.90 -9.67 -1.54
N TYR A 517 8.62 -8.37 -1.40
CA TYR A 517 7.36 -7.78 -1.87
C TYR A 517 7.24 -7.74 -3.40
N LEU A 518 8.35 -7.57 -4.12
CA LEU A 518 8.36 -7.71 -5.58
C LEU A 518 8.09 -9.16 -6.02
N ALA A 519 8.68 -10.15 -5.34
CA ALA A 519 8.45 -11.56 -5.64
C ALA A 519 6.98 -11.97 -5.40
N LEU A 520 6.36 -11.45 -4.34
CA LEU A 520 4.93 -11.66 -4.06
C LEU A 520 4.02 -11.04 -5.12
N LYS A 521 4.44 -9.94 -5.75
CA LYS A 521 3.73 -9.32 -6.89
C LYS A 521 3.99 -10.02 -8.23
N GLY A 522 4.86 -11.04 -8.27
CA GLY A 522 5.12 -11.84 -9.46
C GLY A 522 6.38 -11.48 -10.25
N TYR A 523 7.28 -10.65 -9.71
CA TYR A 523 8.61 -10.41 -10.30
C TYR A 523 9.62 -11.50 -9.91
N LYS A 524 10.75 -11.56 -10.62
CA LYS A 524 11.94 -12.35 -10.27
C LYS A 524 13.13 -11.43 -10.00
N PRO A 525 13.16 -10.70 -8.87
CA PRO A 525 14.22 -9.73 -8.60
C PRO A 525 15.56 -10.42 -8.36
N THR A 526 16.66 -9.72 -8.68
CA THR A 526 18.03 -10.16 -8.39
C THR A 526 18.64 -9.26 -7.31
N ILE A 527 19.10 -9.86 -6.21
CA ILE A 527 19.89 -9.19 -5.18
C ILE A 527 21.38 -9.41 -5.49
N PHE A 528 22.15 -8.33 -5.54
CA PHE A 528 23.61 -8.33 -5.60
C PHE A 528 24.17 -7.97 -4.23
N GLU A 529 24.96 -8.87 -3.65
CA GLU A 529 25.51 -8.75 -2.31
C GLU A 529 27.02 -8.95 -2.35
N LYS A 530 27.77 -7.99 -1.80
CA LYS A 530 29.23 -8.03 -1.82
C LYS A 530 29.81 -9.10 -0.88
N ASN A 531 29.11 -9.43 0.20
CA ASN A 531 29.60 -10.33 1.22
C ASN A 531 29.25 -11.80 0.90
N LYS A 532 29.85 -12.72 1.67
CA LYS A 532 29.69 -14.18 1.48
C LYS A 532 28.33 -14.71 1.92
N LYS A 533 27.61 -13.99 2.78
CA LYS A 533 26.30 -14.37 3.33
C LYS A 533 25.31 -13.22 3.16
N PRO A 534 24.02 -13.53 2.97
CA PRO A 534 22.98 -12.51 2.95
C PRO A 534 22.67 -12.00 4.36
N GLY A 535 21.86 -10.95 4.47
CA GLY A 535 21.34 -10.38 5.72
C GLY A 535 21.98 -9.05 6.13
N GLY A 536 23.07 -8.61 5.50
CA GLY A 536 23.70 -7.32 5.79
C GLY A 536 24.01 -7.16 7.29
N MET A 537 23.68 -6.02 7.89
CA MET A 537 24.03 -5.74 9.30
C MET A 537 23.38 -6.68 10.32
N VAL A 538 22.26 -7.37 10.03
CA VAL A 538 21.74 -8.38 10.98
C VAL A 538 22.58 -9.66 11.00
N THR A 539 23.27 -9.94 9.89
CA THR A 539 24.26 -11.02 9.82
C THR A 539 25.59 -10.56 10.36
N TYR A 540 26.10 -9.41 9.90
CA TYR A 540 27.48 -8.94 10.07
C TYR A 540 27.72 -7.93 11.20
N GLY A 541 26.66 -7.33 11.73
CA GLY A 541 26.74 -6.28 12.74
C GLY A 541 26.10 -6.64 14.08
N ILE A 542 25.53 -7.84 14.21
CA ILE A 542 24.91 -8.32 15.44
C ILE A 542 25.62 -9.62 15.83
N PRO A 543 26.10 -9.80 17.06
CA PRO A 543 26.76 -11.05 17.47
C PRO A 543 25.82 -12.26 17.53
N SER A 544 26.37 -13.47 17.41
CA SER A 544 25.59 -14.73 17.46
C SER A 544 24.88 -14.96 18.80
N PHE A 545 25.44 -14.45 19.91
CA PHE A 545 24.82 -14.55 21.24
C PHE A 545 23.60 -13.63 21.43
N VAL A 546 23.29 -12.80 20.42
CA VAL A 546 22.06 -12.00 20.33
C VAL A 546 21.14 -12.57 19.24
N LEU A 547 21.71 -12.87 18.07
CA LEU A 547 21.01 -13.42 16.91
C LEU A 547 21.90 -14.42 16.17
N GLU A 548 21.56 -15.70 16.31
CA GLU A 548 22.20 -16.78 15.56
C GLU A 548 22.00 -16.59 14.03
N LYS A 549 22.99 -17.03 13.25
CA LYS A 549 23.04 -16.75 11.80
C LYS A 549 22.20 -17.69 10.96
N ASP A 550 21.91 -18.87 11.48
CA ASP A 550 20.96 -19.82 10.90
C ASP A 550 19.53 -19.25 10.87
N VAL A 551 19.16 -18.40 11.84
CA VAL A 551 17.88 -17.67 11.85
C VAL A 551 17.76 -16.78 10.62
N VAL A 552 18.81 -16.01 10.32
CA VAL A 552 18.83 -15.12 9.15
C VAL A 552 18.79 -15.94 7.85
N GLU A 553 19.59 -17.01 7.77
CA GLU A 553 19.64 -17.87 6.59
C GLU A 553 18.29 -18.55 6.31
N ALA A 554 17.59 -19.02 7.34
CA ALA A 554 16.28 -19.65 7.20
C ALA A 554 15.20 -18.70 6.67
N GLU A 555 15.21 -17.42 7.07
CA GLU A 555 14.28 -16.44 6.51
C GLU A 555 14.66 -16.02 5.10
N VAL A 556 15.96 -16.02 4.75
CA VAL A 556 16.41 -15.79 3.38
C VAL A 556 16.04 -16.95 2.45
N ASP A 557 15.98 -18.18 2.94
CA ASP A 557 15.50 -19.32 2.14
C ASP A 557 14.06 -19.11 1.63
N VAL A 558 13.20 -18.45 2.42
CA VAL A 558 11.84 -18.08 1.98
C VAL A 558 11.90 -17.24 0.71
N LEU A 559 12.86 -16.31 0.60
CA LEU A 559 13.05 -15.50 -0.62
C LEU A 559 13.49 -16.36 -1.80
N ARG A 560 14.40 -17.32 -1.57
CA ARG A 560 14.86 -18.26 -2.61
C ARG A 560 13.69 -19.10 -3.13
N GLU A 561 12.86 -19.61 -2.23
CA GLU A 561 11.66 -20.40 -2.55
C GLU A 561 10.59 -19.56 -3.29
N LEU A 562 10.52 -18.25 -3.01
CA LEU A 562 9.69 -17.31 -3.77
C LEU A 562 10.25 -17.00 -5.18
N GLY A 563 11.49 -17.41 -5.48
CA GLY A 563 12.15 -17.22 -6.77
C GLY A 563 13.03 -15.97 -6.88
N VAL A 564 13.47 -15.41 -5.75
CA VAL A 564 14.47 -14.34 -5.72
C VAL A 564 15.85 -14.92 -6.02
N ASP A 565 16.58 -14.29 -6.95
CA ASP A 565 17.96 -14.65 -7.25
C ASP A 565 18.91 -13.84 -6.37
N ILE A 566 19.84 -14.50 -5.66
CA ILE A 566 20.75 -13.84 -4.72
C ILE A 566 22.19 -14.13 -5.14
N ARG A 567 22.87 -13.12 -5.65
CA ARG A 567 24.26 -13.14 -6.14
C ARG A 567 25.19 -12.63 -5.05
N LEU A 568 25.76 -13.56 -4.29
CA LEU A 568 26.73 -13.29 -3.22
C LEU A 568 28.14 -13.08 -3.80
N GLY A 569 28.98 -12.33 -3.09
CA GLY A 569 30.35 -12.02 -3.51
C GLY A 569 30.44 -11.07 -4.72
N VAL A 570 29.39 -10.31 -5.02
CA VAL A 570 29.35 -9.37 -6.16
C VAL A 570 29.20 -7.94 -5.64
N GLU A 571 30.23 -7.12 -5.83
CA GLU A 571 30.24 -5.70 -5.47
C GLU A 571 29.91 -4.82 -6.69
N VAL A 572 28.70 -4.27 -6.72
CA VAL A 572 28.29 -3.33 -7.77
C VAL A 572 29.07 -2.01 -7.64
N GLY A 573 29.66 -1.54 -8.73
CA GLY A 573 30.65 -0.47 -8.78
C GLY A 573 32.09 -0.97 -8.93
N LYS A 574 32.34 -2.26 -8.68
CA LYS A 574 33.68 -2.87 -8.79
C LYS A 574 33.69 -4.07 -9.74
N ASP A 575 32.87 -5.07 -9.45
CA ASP A 575 32.78 -6.31 -10.24
C ASP A 575 31.81 -6.17 -11.42
N ILE A 576 30.80 -5.30 -11.27
CA ILE A 576 29.81 -4.94 -12.29
C ILE A 576 29.28 -3.53 -12.03
N THR A 577 28.98 -2.76 -13.07
CA THR A 577 28.46 -1.39 -12.98
C THR A 577 26.95 -1.33 -13.18
N LEU A 578 26.31 -0.24 -12.72
CA LEU A 578 24.89 0.01 -13.01
C LEU A 578 24.63 0.11 -14.52
N LYS A 579 25.56 0.68 -15.29
CA LYS A 579 25.51 0.74 -16.75
C LYS A 579 25.44 -0.65 -17.38
N GLU A 580 26.34 -1.56 -17.00
CA GLU A 580 26.34 -2.94 -17.51
C GLU A 580 25.05 -3.68 -17.13
N LEU A 581 24.51 -3.45 -15.93
CA LEU A 581 23.22 -4.00 -15.55
C LEU A 581 22.07 -3.46 -16.42
N ARG A 582 22.06 -2.15 -16.75
CA ARG A 582 21.08 -1.59 -17.71
C ARG A 582 21.21 -2.26 -19.07
N GLU A 583 22.44 -2.48 -19.55
CA GLU A 583 22.71 -3.19 -20.81
C GLU A 583 22.23 -4.65 -20.78
N GLN A 584 22.24 -5.30 -19.61
CA GLN A 584 21.65 -6.62 -19.38
C GLN A 584 20.11 -6.61 -19.23
N GLY A 585 19.47 -5.45 -19.43
CA GLY A 585 18.01 -5.29 -19.45
C GLY A 585 17.36 -4.99 -18.11
N TYR A 586 18.13 -4.73 -17.04
CA TYR A 586 17.57 -4.26 -15.77
C TYR A 586 16.91 -2.88 -15.93
N LYS A 587 15.69 -2.74 -15.40
CA LYS A 587 14.83 -1.57 -15.58
C LYS A 587 14.81 -0.65 -14.36
N ALA A 588 15.12 -1.17 -13.17
CA ALA A 588 15.13 -0.40 -11.94
C ALA A 588 16.17 -0.96 -10.95
N PHE A 589 16.69 -0.06 -10.12
CA PHE A 589 17.75 -0.30 -9.15
C PHE A 589 17.29 0.14 -7.76
N TYR A 590 17.24 -0.78 -6.81
CA TYR A 590 17.03 -0.45 -5.39
C TYR A 590 18.35 -0.55 -4.64
N ILE A 591 18.94 0.59 -4.27
CA ILE A 591 20.20 0.64 -3.54
C ILE A 591 19.91 0.61 -2.04
N ALA A 592 20.36 -0.47 -1.39
CA ALA A 592 20.13 -0.80 0.01
C ALA A 592 21.41 -1.31 0.69
N ILE A 593 22.55 -0.69 0.38
CA ILE A 593 23.88 -1.10 0.88
C ILE A 593 24.12 -0.77 2.37
N GLY A 594 23.25 0.06 2.96
CA GLY A 594 23.27 0.39 4.39
C GLY A 594 24.43 1.30 4.83
N CYS A 595 24.75 1.26 6.12
CA CYS A 595 25.87 1.98 6.73
C CYS A 595 26.90 0.97 7.28
N GLN A 596 27.71 0.42 6.38
CA GLN A 596 28.60 -0.70 6.65
C GLN A 596 29.98 -0.33 7.20
N GLY A 597 30.39 0.94 7.14
CA GLY A 597 31.68 1.41 7.64
C GLY A 597 31.61 2.01 9.04
N GLY A 598 32.71 1.94 9.80
CA GLY A 598 32.83 2.60 11.11
C GLY A 598 33.44 4.01 11.02
N ARG A 599 32.99 4.91 11.91
CA ARG A 599 33.52 6.28 12.05
C ARG A 599 34.71 6.33 13.01
N GLY A 600 35.62 7.25 12.73
CA GLY A 600 36.72 7.64 13.61
C GLY A 600 36.32 8.69 14.64
N VAL A 601 37.24 9.01 15.56
CA VAL A 601 37.07 10.08 16.58
C VAL A 601 37.95 11.30 16.31
N ASN A 602 38.85 11.22 15.33
CA ASN A 602 39.79 12.23 14.87
C ASN A 602 40.66 12.82 16.00
N VAL A 603 41.29 11.94 16.79
CA VAL A 603 42.24 12.33 17.85
C VAL A 603 43.67 11.87 17.53
N PRO A 604 44.71 12.51 18.10
CA PRO A 604 46.08 12.03 17.94
C PRO A 604 46.23 10.56 18.34
N GLY A 605 46.97 9.78 17.55
CA GLY A 605 47.21 8.35 17.79
C GLY A 605 46.13 7.39 17.29
N GLU A 606 45.10 7.87 16.58
CA GLU A 606 44.02 7.01 16.02
C GLU A 606 44.50 5.94 15.03
N ASP A 607 45.60 6.18 14.31
CA ASP A 607 46.14 5.23 13.33
C ASP A 607 47.07 4.15 13.96
N ALA A 608 47.15 4.08 15.29
CA ALA A 608 48.04 3.16 15.99
C ALA A 608 47.58 1.69 15.89
N GLU A 609 48.54 0.76 15.93
CA GLU A 609 48.24 -0.66 16.04
C GLU A 609 47.53 -0.94 17.37
N GLY A 610 46.36 -1.58 17.32
CA GLY A 610 45.48 -1.78 18.47
C GLY A 610 44.24 -0.87 18.47
N VAL A 611 44.18 0.12 17.57
CA VAL A 611 42.95 0.87 17.30
C VAL A 611 42.12 0.13 16.25
N LEU A 612 40.86 -0.16 16.59
CA LEU A 612 39.95 -0.96 15.77
C LEU A 612 38.59 -0.25 15.67
N LYS A 613 37.83 -0.50 14.62
CA LYS A 613 36.44 -0.05 14.52
C LYS A 613 35.51 -1.16 14.99
N GLY A 614 34.46 -0.80 15.73
CA GLY A 614 33.52 -1.77 16.30
C GLY A 614 32.90 -2.70 15.24
N VAL A 615 32.43 -2.12 14.13
CA VAL A 615 31.84 -2.90 13.03
C VAL A 615 32.82 -3.89 12.39
N ASP A 616 34.11 -3.55 12.34
CA ASP A 616 35.13 -4.41 11.72
C ASP A 616 35.41 -5.62 12.62
N ILE A 617 35.44 -5.43 13.95
CA ILE A 617 35.59 -6.54 14.91
C ILE A 617 34.39 -7.47 14.87
N LEU A 618 33.17 -6.91 14.88
CA LEU A 618 31.96 -7.73 14.82
C LEU A 618 31.98 -8.60 13.55
N HIS A 619 32.29 -8.00 12.40
CA HIS A 619 32.43 -8.72 11.14
C HIS A 619 33.52 -9.80 11.20
N ALA A 620 34.70 -9.48 11.73
CA ALA A 620 35.81 -10.42 11.84
C ALA A 620 35.47 -11.63 12.72
N VAL A 621 34.79 -11.42 13.84
CA VAL A 621 34.37 -12.50 14.76
C VAL A 621 33.29 -13.37 14.14
N ILE A 622 32.44 -12.81 13.28
CA ILE A 622 31.41 -13.57 12.56
C ILE A 622 32.05 -14.47 11.49
N ASP A 623 33.12 -14.01 10.84
CA ASP A 623 33.91 -14.83 9.92
C ASP A 623 34.74 -15.89 10.65
N ASP A 624 35.26 -15.57 11.84
CA ASP A 624 36.06 -16.47 12.68
C ASP A 624 35.88 -16.20 14.19
N GLU A 625 35.06 -17.03 14.85
CA GLU A 625 34.82 -16.95 16.30
C GLU A 625 36.09 -17.28 17.14
N SER A 626 37.17 -17.76 16.52
CA SER A 626 38.44 -18.00 17.20
C SER A 626 39.29 -16.73 17.37
N TYR A 627 38.89 -15.61 16.74
CA TYR A 627 39.56 -14.31 16.84
C TYR A 627 39.87 -13.92 18.29
N LYS A 628 41.12 -13.50 18.54
CA LYS A 628 41.62 -13.17 19.89
C LYS A 628 41.99 -11.71 20.02
N LEU A 629 41.58 -11.12 21.14
CA LEU A 629 42.09 -9.83 21.62
C LEU A 629 43.01 -10.09 22.82
N THR A 630 44.19 -9.49 22.80
CA THR A 630 45.18 -9.60 23.89
C THR A 630 45.31 -8.29 24.63
N GLY A 631 45.34 -8.35 25.97
CA GLY A 631 45.46 -7.17 26.83
C GLY A 631 44.14 -6.42 27.04
N ASP A 632 44.18 -5.41 27.91
CA ASP A 632 43.01 -4.64 28.33
C ASP A 632 42.43 -3.84 27.15
N THR A 633 41.12 -3.70 27.11
CA THR A 633 40.40 -3.08 25.99
C THR A 633 39.53 -1.92 26.45
N VAL A 634 39.61 -0.80 25.75
CA VAL A 634 38.70 0.34 25.92
C VAL A 634 37.76 0.42 24.71
N VAL A 635 36.45 0.45 24.95
CA VAL A 635 35.43 0.62 23.90
C VAL A 635 34.83 2.01 24.01
N ILE A 636 34.82 2.77 22.92
CA ILE A 636 34.27 4.14 22.90
C ILE A 636 32.90 4.13 22.22
N GLY A 637 31.84 4.44 22.99
CA GLY A 637 30.47 4.56 22.50
C GLY A 637 29.42 4.24 23.56
N GLY A 638 28.21 4.82 23.39
CA GLY A 638 27.07 4.63 24.31
C GLY A 638 25.89 3.85 23.74
N GLY A 639 25.91 3.44 22.46
CA GLY A 639 24.78 2.73 21.84
C GLY A 639 24.85 1.20 21.98
N ASN A 640 23.80 0.50 21.53
CA ASN A 640 23.75 -0.98 21.53
C ASN A 640 24.95 -1.62 20.79
N VAL A 641 25.42 -1.01 19.69
CA VAL A 641 26.63 -1.48 18.99
C VAL A 641 27.85 -1.47 19.90
N ALA A 642 28.01 -0.47 20.77
CA ALA A 642 29.11 -0.43 21.72
C ALA A 642 28.98 -1.54 22.78
N ILE A 643 27.75 -1.83 23.24
CA ILE A 643 27.47 -2.95 24.14
C ILE A 643 27.86 -4.28 23.49
N ASP A 644 27.39 -4.52 22.26
CA ASP A 644 27.68 -5.74 21.50
C ASP A 644 29.19 -5.92 21.27
N VAL A 645 29.89 -4.83 20.97
CA VAL A 645 31.36 -4.81 20.81
C VAL A 645 32.06 -5.13 22.14
N SER A 646 31.65 -4.53 23.26
CA SER A 646 32.20 -4.83 24.58
C SER A 646 32.00 -6.30 24.96
N ARG A 647 30.79 -6.82 24.75
CA ARG A 647 30.43 -8.23 25.00
C ARG A 647 31.12 -9.19 24.04
N THR A 648 31.44 -8.75 22.83
CA THR A 648 32.25 -9.53 21.88
C THR A 648 33.72 -9.55 22.31
N ALA A 649 34.26 -8.42 22.75
CA ALA A 649 35.65 -8.30 23.17
C ALA A 649 35.99 -9.21 24.36
N ILE A 650 35.08 -9.37 25.32
CA ILE A 650 35.30 -10.29 26.46
C ILE A 650 35.37 -11.75 26.01
N ARG A 651 34.52 -12.13 25.04
CA ARG A 651 34.50 -13.48 24.46
C ARG A 651 35.73 -13.74 23.58
N CYS A 652 36.32 -12.70 23.00
CA CYS A 652 37.60 -12.76 22.30
C CYS A 652 38.81 -12.89 23.25
N GLY A 653 38.62 -12.87 24.57
CA GLY A 653 39.66 -13.11 25.57
C GLY A 653 40.27 -11.86 26.21
N SER A 654 39.69 -10.67 25.97
CA SER A 654 40.13 -9.45 26.67
C SER A 654 39.85 -9.58 28.18
N PRO A 655 40.88 -9.48 29.05
CA PRO A 655 40.73 -9.74 30.50
C PRO A 655 40.00 -8.62 31.24
N LYS A 656 40.12 -7.39 30.76
CA LYS A 656 39.42 -6.21 31.29
C LYS A 656 38.86 -5.38 30.15
N ILE A 657 37.61 -4.95 30.29
CA ILE A 657 36.94 -4.06 29.33
C ILE A 657 36.36 -2.85 30.06
N THR A 658 36.68 -1.67 29.56
CA THR A 658 36.07 -0.43 30.00
C THR A 658 35.37 0.24 28.82
N GLN A 659 34.05 0.35 28.88
CA GLN A 659 33.26 1.10 27.91
C GLN A 659 33.13 2.56 28.37
N VAL A 660 33.48 3.49 27.48
CA VAL A 660 33.48 4.93 27.75
C VAL A 660 32.53 5.63 26.80
N SER A 661 31.66 6.49 27.34
CA SER A 661 30.64 7.22 26.57
C SER A 661 30.61 8.71 26.91
N LEU A 662 30.18 9.51 25.94
CA LEU A 662 29.91 10.94 26.15
C LEU A 662 28.72 11.12 27.10
N GLU A 663 27.73 10.26 26.93
CA GLU A 663 26.53 10.18 27.74
C GLU A 663 26.82 9.61 29.13
N THR A 664 26.14 10.14 30.14
CA THR A 664 26.06 9.52 31.47
C THR A 664 25.07 8.36 31.45
N ARG A 665 25.09 7.51 32.50
CA ARG A 665 24.31 6.26 32.57
C ARG A 665 22.80 6.46 32.34
N ASP A 666 22.27 7.60 32.76
CA ASP A 666 20.85 7.99 32.68
C ASP A 666 20.39 8.42 31.28
N ILE A 667 21.32 8.84 30.42
CA ILE A 667 21.03 9.30 29.05
C ILE A 667 21.75 8.47 27.97
N MET A 668 22.27 7.30 28.35
CA MET A 668 22.95 6.38 27.43
C MET A 668 21.97 5.87 26.36
N PRO A 669 22.33 5.87 25.06
CA PRO A 669 21.43 5.41 23.99
C PRO A 669 21.11 3.90 23.99
N ALA A 670 21.92 3.06 24.64
CA ALA A 670 21.70 1.63 24.73
C ALA A 670 20.47 1.26 25.58
N LEU A 671 19.88 0.10 25.31
CA LEU A 671 18.72 -0.40 26.08
C LEU A 671 19.16 -0.75 27.53
N PRO A 672 18.35 -0.41 28.55
CA PRO A 672 18.69 -0.71 29.95
C PRO A 672 19.00 -2.19 30.21
N GLU A 673 18.19 -3.10 29.65
CA GLU A 673 18.38 -4.56 29.76
C GLU A 673 19.74 -5.01 29.19
N GLU A 674 20.20 -4.42 28.08
CA GLU A 674 21.48 -4.76 27.46
C GLU A 674 22.67 -4.25 28.29
N ILE A 675 22.52 -3.09 28.93
CA ILE A 675 23.54 -2.55 29.84
C ILE A 675 23.66 -3.45 31.08
N GLU A 676 22.53 -3.85 31.68
CA GLU A 676 22.51 -4.75 32.85
C GLU A 676 23.16 -6.11 32.53
N ILE A 677 22.89 -6.66 31.34
CA ILE A 677 23.54 -7.89 30.88
C ILE A 677 25.06 -7.68 30.76
N ALA A 678 25.51 -6.59 30.14
CA ALA A 678 26.93 -6.29 30.00
C ALA A 678 27.63 -6.09 31.35
N GLU A 679 26.99 -5.41 32.32
CA GLU A 679 27.49 -5.26 33.69
C GLU A 679 27.62 -6.64 34.38
N SER A 680 26.65 -7.53 34.18
CA SER A 680 26.70 -8.90 34.72
C SER A 680 27.82 -9.76 34.11
N GLU A 681 28.28 -9.41 32.91
CA GLU A 681 29.44 -10.03 32.25
C GLU A 681 30.78 -9.38 32.68
N GLY A 682 30.76 -8.38 33.57
CA GLY A 682 31.96 -7.74 34.13
C GLY A 682 32.50 -6.55 33.34
N ILE A 683 31.70 -5.97 32.45
CA ILE A 683 32.08 -4.77 31.67
C ILE A 683 31.97 -3.52 32.56
N GLU A 684 33.05 -2.73 32.65
CA GLU A 684 33.06 -1.47 33.40
C GLU A 684 32.55 -0.31 32.53
N PHE A 685 31.66 0.53 33.06
CA PHE A 685 31.13 1.70 32.35
C PHE A 685 31.64 3.02 32.92
N LYS A 686 32.06 3.93 32.03
CA LYS A 686 32.44 5.30 32.37
C LYS A 686 31.75 6.32 31.47
N GLY A 687 30.69 6.94 31.98
CA GLY A 687 29.94 7.98 31.26
C GLY A 687 30.44 9.40 31.52
N GLY A 688 30.15 10.32 30.60
CA GLY A 688 30.52 11.74 30.71
C GLY A 688 31.96 12.03 30.29
N TRP A 689 32.55 11.25 29.38
CA TRP A 689 33.94 11.38 28.95
C TRP A 689 34.07 11.25 27.42
N GLY A 690 34.86 12.14 26.81
CA GLY A 690 35.19 12.08 25.38
C GLY A 690 36.69 11.87 25.14
N PRO A 691 37.10 11.25 24.03
CA PRO A 691 38.51 10.99 23.74
C PRO A 691 39.29 12.30 23.52
N LYS A 692 40.52 12.37 24.05
CA LYS A 692 41.44 13.49 23.88
C LYS A 692 42.63 13.11 23.00
N GLU A 693 43.31 12.00 23.32
CA GLU A 693 44.42 11.43 22.55
C GLU A 693 44.63 9.95 22.90
N ILE A 694 45.14 9.17 21.96
CA ILE A 694 45.55 7.78 22.16
C ILE A 694 47.06 7.74 22.36
N LEU A 695 47.47 7.20 23.51
CA LEU A 695 48.88 7.09 23.89
C LEU A 695 49.49 5.87 23.20
N THR A 696 50.65 6.09 22.57
CA THR A 696 51.33 5.04 21.80
C THR A 696 52.74 4.78 22.31
N GLU A 697 53.19 3.53 22.21
CA GLU A 697 54.56 3.09 22.46
C GLU A 697 54.97 2.18 21.30
N ASN A 698 56.03 2.55 20.57
CA ASN A 698 56.48 1.86 19.35
C ASN A 698 55.38 1.68 18.29
N GLY A 699 54.48 2.67 18.14
CA GLY A 699 53.37 2.63 17.20
C GLY A 699 52.18 1.76 17.62
N LYS A 700 52.22 1.16 18.82
CA LYS A 700 51.12 0.37 19.40
C LYS A 700 50.42 1.14 20.51
N VAL A 701 49.14 0.86 20.72
CA VAL A 701 48.36 1.44 21.83
C VAL A 701 48.96 1.03 23.19
N LYS A 702 49.14 2.02 24.07
CA LYS A 702 49.51 1.86 25.49
C LYS A 702 48.42 2.33 26.45
N GLY A 703 47.56 3.23 25.98
CA GLY A 703 46.49 3.82 26.77
C GLY A 703 45.74 4.88 25.98
N ILE A 704 44.75 5.48 26.62
CA ILE A 704 43.96 6.57 26.05
C ILE A 704 43.66 7.61 27.12
N VAL A 705 43.74 8.88 26.75
CA VAL A 705 43.37 10.02 27.58
C VAL A 705 41.99 10.50 27.16
N PHE A 706 41.12 10.69 28.14
CA PHE A 706 39.80 11.27 28.01
C PHE A 706 39.74 12.66 28.64
N LYS A 707 38.78 13.46 28.19
CA LYS A 707 38.41 14.77 28.73
C LYS A 707 36.93 14.79 29.15
N LYS A 708 36.60 15.54 30.19
CA LYS A 708 35.25 15.56 30.73
C LYS A 708 34.27 16.12 29.71
N CYS A 709 33.20 15.38 29.41
CA CYS A 709 32.09 15.85 28.59
C CYS A 709 31.09 16.58 29.50
N THR A 710 30.94 17.89 29.32
CA THR A 710 30.04 18.73 30.13
C THR A 710 28.65 18.83 29.52
N GLN A 711 28.53 18.57 28.23
CA GLN A 711 27.28 18.62 27.47
C GLN A 711 27.40 17.70 26.26
N VAL A 712 26.38 16.90 25.94
CA VAL A 712 26.35 16.05 24.72
C VAL A 712 25.54 16.69 23.60
N LYS A 713 24.43 17.33 23.96
CA LYS A 713 23.50 17.98 23.04
C LYS A 713 23.35 19.46 23.38
N ASN A 714 23.22 20.31 22.37
CA ASN A 714 22.93 21.73 22.55
C ASN A 714 21.47 21.98 23.01
N ALA A 715 21.09 23.25 23.18
CA ALA A 715 19.76 23.64 23.65
C ALA A 715 18.63 23.22 22.69
N GLU A 716 18.93 23.07 21.40
CA GLU A 716 17.99 22.58 20.38
C GLU A 716 17.95 21.04 20.30
N GLY A 717 18.65 20.33 21.19
CA GLY A 717 18.70 18.86 21.24
C GLY A 717 19.56 18.22 20.14
N LYS A 718 20.32 19.00 19.38
CA LYS A 718 21.26 18.50 18.37
C LYS A 718 22.55 18.03 19.04
N PHE A 719 23.15 16.98 18.50
CA PHE A 719 24.45 16.48 18.93
C PHE A 719 25.52 17.55 18.71
N ASP A 720 26.10 18.05 19.81
CA ASP A 720 27.08 19.15 19.85
C ASP A 720 27.84 19.06 21.18
N PRO A 721 28.77 18.10 21.32
CA PRO A 721 29.38 17.84 22.60
C PRO A 721 30.38 18.93 23.01
N LYS A 722 30.34 19.34 24.27
CA LYS A 722 31.28 20.28 24.89
C LYS A 722 32.11 19.60 25.96
N TYR A 723 33.35 20.07 26.08
CA TYR A 723 34.36 19.44 26.93
C TYR A 723 34.99 20.45 27.90
N ASP A 724 35.37 19.96 29.08
CA ASP A 724 36.37 20.61 29.93
C ASP A 724 37.72 19.94 29.66
N GLU A 725 38.65 20.70 29.07
CA GLU A 725 39.97 20.22 28.68
C GLU A 725 40.93 20.04 29.86
N ASN A 726 40.60 20.60 31.03
CA ASN A 726 41.42 20.55 32.25
C ASN A 726 41.13 19.31 33.10
N GLU A 727 39.92 18.77 33.02
CA GLU A 727 39.54 17.54 33.72
C GLU A 727 39.75 16.34 32.80
N THR A 728 40.85 15.61 33.02
CA THR A 728 41.26 14.47 32.19
C THR A 728 41.33 13.16 32.97
N MET A 729 41.08 12.06 32.27
CA MET A 729 41.21 10.69 32.80
C MET A 729 42.04 9.84 31.84
N GLU A 730 43.08 9.20 32.35
CA GLU A 730 43.88 8.23 31.59
C GLU A 730 43.44 6.80 31.90
N ILE A 731 43.36 5.96 30.88
CA ILE A 731 43.11 4.52 31.02
C ILE A 731 44.20 3.77 30.23
N ALA A 732 45.03 3.01 30.94
CA ALA A 732 45.99 2.09 30.32
C ALA A 732 45.24 0.94 29.65
N CYS A 733 45.59 0.64 28.40
CA CYS A 733 44.99 -0.43 27.61
C CYS A 733 45.88 -0.82 26.43
N SER A 734 45.62 -2.00 25.85
CA SER A 734 46.30 -2.50 24.65
C SER A 734 45.44 -2.34 23.39
N ASN A 735 44.12 -2.20 23.55
CA ASN A 735 43.19 -2.07 22.44
C ASN A 735 42.24 -0.89 22.68
N VAL A 736 41.98 -0.10 21.64
CA VAL A 736 40.93 0.93 21.62
C VAL A 736 39.96 0.61 20.49
N ILE A 737 38.69 0.38 20.82
CA ILE A 737 37.66 0.05 19.83
C ILE A 737 36.68 1.21 19.68
N LEU A 738 36.57 1.74 18.46
CA LEU A 738 35.74 2.89 18.12
C LEU A 738 34.34 2.44 17.68
N SER A 739 33.34 2.71 18.50
CA SER A 739 31.91 2.41 18.26
C SER A 739 31.06 3.69 18.28
N VAL A 740 31.57 4.75 17.65
CA VAL A 740 31.01 6.12 17.67
C VAL A 740 30.11 6.46 16.48
N GLY A 741 29.73 5.46 15.70
CA GLY A 741 28.75 5.60 14.61
C GLY A 741 29.16 4.89 13.33
N GLN A 742 28.20 4.79 12.42
CA GLN A 742 28.35 4.11 11.14
C GLN A 742 28.29 5.08 9.96
N ALA A 743 28.85 4.68 8.83
CA ALA A 743 28.88 5.44 7.59
C ALA A 743 28.66 4.52 6.38
N THR A 744 28.04 5.06 5.34
CA THR A 744 27.92 4.37 4.05
C THR A 744 29.25 4.47 3.30
N ILE A 745 29.71 3.33 2.78
CA ILE A 745 30.87 3.26 1.89
C ILE A 745 30.36 3.04 0.46
N TRP A 746 30.43 4.09 -0.35
CA TRP A 746 29.85 4.09 -1.71
C TRP A 746 30.74 3.42 -2.76
N GLY A 747 32.07 3.51 -2.60
CA GLY A 747 33.00 3.13 -3.65
C GLY A 747 32.66 3.81 -4.98
N ASP A 748 32.74 3.04 -6.06
CA ASP A 748 32.43 3.50 -7.43
C ASP A 748 30.97 3.21 -7.86
N LEU A 749 30.09 2.78 -6.94
CA LEU A 749 28.70 2.36 -7.25
C LEU A 749 27.91 3.41 -8.05
N LEU A 750 28.06 4.69 -7.72
CA LEU A 750 27.34 5.82 -8.32
C LEU A 750 28.24 6.77 -9.10
N LYS A 751 29.45 6.35 -9.45
CA LYS A 751 30.49 7.22 -10.05
C LYS A 751 30.02 7.96 -11.31
N ASP A 752 29.24 7.29 -12.15
CA ASP A 752 28.74 7.81 -13.43
C ASP A 752 27.28 8.29 -13.36
N GLU A 753 26.70 8.34 -12.16
CA GLU A 753 25.28 8.69 -11.94
C GLU A 753 25.15 10.09 -11.34
N ASN A 754 24.19 10.88 -11.82
CA ASN A 754 23.92 12.21 -11.30
C ASN A 754 22.93 12.18 -10.12
N VAL A 755 23.25 11.37 -9.10
CA VAL A 755 22.47 11.30 -7.85
C VAL A 755 22.87 12.46 -6.95
N GLU A 756 21.88 13.23 -6.48
CA GLU A 756 22.14 14.30 -5.51
C GLU A 756 22.42 13.76 -4.10
N PHE A 757 23.29 14.46 -3.37
CA PHE A 757 23.69 14.11 -2.01
C PHE A 757 23.54 15.28 -1.04
N ARG A 758 23.16 14.97 0.20
CA ARG A 758 23.24 15.88 1.34
C ARG A 758 24.23 15.31 2.35
N GLY A 759 25.47 15.78 2.28
CA GLY A 759 26.58 15.11 2.97
C GLY A 759 26.79 13.70 2.41
N PRO A 760 26.91 12.66 3.24
CA PRO A 760 27.09 11.29 2.75
C PRO A 760 25.79 10.57 2.35
N ALA A 761 24.62 11.18 2.61
CA ALA A 761 23.31 10.56 2.35
C ALA A 761 22.75 11.00 0.99
N PRO A 762 22.14 10.08 0.22
CA PRO A 762 21.52 10.41 -1.06
C PRO A 762 20.21 11.17 -0.84
N VAL A 763 19.87 12.06 -1.77
CA VAL A 763 18.58 12.77 -1.78
C VAL A 763 17.58 11.93 -2.58
N ALA A 764 16.44 11.64 -1.95
CA ALA A 764 15.33 10.96 -2.59
C ALA A 764 13.99 11.44 -2.03
N ASP A 765 12.92 11.24 -2.80
CA ASP A 765 11.56 11.52 -2.35
C ASP A 765 11.17 10.62 -1.16
N LYS A 766 10.49 11.20 -0.17
CA LYS A 766 10.18 10.51 1.09
C LYS A 766 9.06 9.46 0.97
N VAL A 767 8.26 9.53 -0.10
CA VAL A 767 7.17 8.60 -0.37
C VAL A 767 7.60 7.56 -1.39
N THR A 768 8.20 8.00 -2.49
CA THR A 768 8.56 7.10 -3.61
C THR A 768 9.94 6.49 -3.46
N PHE A 769 10.83 7.06 -2.64
CA PHE A 769 12.23 6.67 -2.50
C PHE A 769 13.05 6.82 -3.79
N GLN A 770 12.51 7.51 -4.79
CA GLN A 770 13.17 7.77 -6.06
C GLN A 770 14.19 8.91 -5.91
N THR A 771 15.39 8.72 -6.45
CA THR A 771 16.42 9.76 -6.51
C THR A 771 16.19 10.71 -7.68
N THR A 772 17.12 11.63 -7.92
CA THR A 772 17.16 12.46 -9.13
C THR A 772 17.35 11.65 -10.42
N VAL A 773 17.89 10.43 -10.32
CA VAL A 773 18.00 9.48 -11.42
C VAL A 773 16.78 8.54 -11.38
N LYS A 774 15.93 8.60 -12.41
CA LYS A 774 14.58 8.02 -12.39
C LYS A 774 14.53 6.52 -12.09
N ASP A 775 15.50 5.74 -12.56
CA ASP A 775 15.53 4.30 -12.34
C ASP A 775 16.26 3.87 -11.05
N ILE A 776 16.78 4.83 -10.27
CA ILE A 776 17.48 4.57 -9.01
C ILE A 776 16.60 4.98 -7.82
N PHE A 777 16.35 4.00 -6.96
CA PHE A 777 15.65 4.11 -5.70
C PHE A 777 16.60 3.76 -4.56
N VAL A 778 16.41 4.36 -3.38
CA VAL A 778 17.31 4.18 -2.23
C VAL A 778 16.52 3.87 -0.96
N GLY A 779 17.08 3.06 -0.05
CA GLY A 779 16.41 2.82 1.22
C GLY A 779 17.27 2.15 2.29
N GLY A 780 16.67 1.98 3.47
CA GLY A 780 17.37 1.51 4.66
C GLY A 780 18.27 2.58 5.29
N ASP A 781 19.31 2.14 6.00
CA ASP A 781 20.15 3.01 6.84
C ASP A 781 20.87 4.11 6.06
N MET A 782 21.20 3.87 4.79
CA MET A 782 21.86 4.87 3.95
C MET A 782 20.95 6.06 3.61
N PHE A 783 19.63 5.88 3.65
CA PHE A 783 18.65 6.94 3.41
C PHE A 783 18.27 7.66 4.71
N TYR A 784 17.99 6.91 5.77
CA TYR A 784 17.51 7.46 7.04
C TYR A 784 18.60 7.82 8.06
N GLY A 785 19.83 7.37 7.83
CA GLY A 785 20.80 7.12 8.89
C GLY A 785 20.55 5.76 9.57
N PRO A 786 21.50 5.25 10.37
CA PRO A 786 21.36 3.98 11.07
C PRO A 786 20.07 3.90 11.92
N ARG A 787 19.23 2.90 11.66
CA ARG A 787 17.98 2.63 12.40
C ARG A 787 17.83 1.14 12.71
N PHE A 788 16.69 0.73 13.26
CA PHE A 788 16.42 -0.67 13.55
C PHE A 788 15.96 -1.43 12.29
N ALA A 789 16.16 -2.76 12.28
CA ALA A 789 15.79 -3.62 11.15
C ALA A 789 14.34 -3.43 10.69
N ILE A 790 13.41 -3.21 11.63
CA ILE A 790 11.99 -2.99 11.32
C ILE A 790 11.73 -1.71 10.51
N ASP A 791 12.53 -0.65 10.72
CA ASP A 791 12.47 0.58 9.93
C ASP A 791 12.94 0.31 8.49
N ALA A 792 14.01 -0.46 8.32
CA ALA A 792 14.53 -0.87 7.01
C ALA A 792 13.55 -1.80 6.26
N ILE A 793 12.88 -2.71 6.97
CA ILE A 793 11.83 -3.58 6.42
C ILE A 793 10.66 -2.75 5.88
N ALA A 794 10.16 -1.78 6.66
CA ALA A 794 9.09 -0.88 6.23
C ALA A 794 9.52 -0.08 4.98
N CYS A 795 10.75 0.42 4.97
CA CYS A 795 11.33 1.13 3.82
C CYS A 795 11.38 0.25 2.56
N GLY A 796 11.86 -1.00 2.67
CA GLY A 796 11.91 -1.94 1.54
C GLY A 796 10.55 -2.26 0.94
N LYS A 797 9.50 -2.35 1.78
CA LYS A 797 8.11 -2.54 1.33
C LYS A 797 7.65 -1.39 0.45
N GLU A 798 7.89 -0.17 0.88
CA GLU A 798 7.54 1.02 0.12
C GLU A 798 8.38 1.16 -1.15
N GLY A 799 9.68 0.81 -1.11
CA GLY A 799 10.54 0.73 -2.29
C GLY A 799 10.02 -0.25 -3.34
N ALA A 800 9.52 -1.43 -2.93
CA ALA A 800 8.91 -2.41 -3.84
C ALA A 800 7.66 -1.86 -4.56
N GLU A 801 6.77 -1.17 -3.84
CA GLU A 801 5.59 -0.55 -4.44
C GLU A 801 5.97 0.55 -5.45
N SER A 802 6.99 1.36 -5.14
CA SER A 802 7.49 2.38 -6.06
C SER A 802 8.11 1.78 -7.31
N ILE A 803 8.92 0.73 -7.18
CA ILE A 803 9.54 0.06 -8.32
C ILE A 803 8.50 -0.62 -9.20
N HIS A 804 7.53 -1.33 -8.61
CA HIS A 804 6.41 -1.89 -9.35
C HIS A 804 5.69 -0.82 -10.18
N ARG A 805 5.42 0.36 -9.59
CA ARG A 805 4.81 1.48 -10.32
C ARG A 805 5.71 2.11 -11.36
N PHE A 806 7.01 2.16 -11.12
CA PHE A 806 7.97 2.77 -12.04
C PHE A 806 8.19 1.93 -13.31
N VAL A 807 8.38 0.62 -13.16
CA VAL A 807 8.69 -0.26 -14.29
C VAL A 807 7.48 -0.52 -15.19
N GLN A 808 6.28 -0.17 -14.73
CA GLN A 808 5.05 -0.26 -15.51
C GLN A 808 4.76 1.07 -16.21
N PRO A 809 4.82 1.15 -17.55
CA PRO A 809 4.67 2.40 -18.29
C PRO A 809 3.39 3.17 -17.93
N HIS A 810 3.49 4.50 -17.96
CA HIS A 810 2.38 5.44 -17.73
C HIS A 810 1.65 5.28 -16.38
N SER A 811 2.33 4.71 -15.40
CA SER A 811 1.81 4.55 -14.04
C SER A 811 2.28 5.68 -13.13
N SER A 812 1.39 6.13 -12.27
CA SER A 812 1.74 7.11 -11.24
C SER A 812 2.40 6.42 -10.05
N LEU A 813 3.51 6.99 -9.57
CA LEU A 813 4.20 6.52 -8.36
C LEU A 813 3.41 6.78 -7.07
N THR A 814 2.41 7.67 -7.12
CA THR A 814 1.80 8.27 -5.93
C THR A 814 0.29 8.19 -5.87
N ILE A 815 -0.40 8.30 -7.01
CA ILE A 815 -1.87 8.30 -7.04
C ILE A 815 -2.42 6.93 -6.62
N GLY A 816 -3.38 6.93 -5.70
CA GLY A 816 -4.02 5.70 -5.19
C GLY A 816 -3.09 4.82 -4.36
N ARG A 817 -1.97 5.37 -3.90
CA ARG A 817 -1.06 4.67 -2.97
C ARG A 817 -1.69 4.67 -1.58
N ASP A 818 -1.60 3.55 -0.87
CA ASP A 818 -2.03 3.49 0.53
C ASP A 818 -1.11 4.40 1.36
N PRO A 819 -1.64 5.41 2.08
CA PRO A 819 -0.83 6.29 2.89
C PRO A 819 -0.26 5.62 4.15
N ASN A 820 -0.70 4.41 4.50
CA ASN A 820 -0.41 3.72 5.76
C ASN A 820 -0.64 4.64 6.96
N PHE A 821 -1.78 5.32 6.98
CA PHE A 821 -2.06 6.34 7.97
C PHE A 821 -2.68 5.75 9.24
N PHE A 822 -1.89 5.73 10.32
CA PHE A 822 -2.28 5.20 11.61
C PHE A 822 -2.17 6.25 12.72
N ILE A 823 -3.23 6.36 13.52
CA ILE A 823 -3.31 7.23 14.69
C ILE A 823 -3.37 6.36 15.94
N GLU A 824 -2.61 6.71 16.97
CA GLU A 824 -2.65 6.07 18.28
C GLU A 824 -3.90 6.53 19.04
N LEU A 825 -4.59 5.61 19.72
CA LEU A 825 -5.70 6.01 20.60
C LEU A 825 -5.20 6.88 21.77
N ASP A 826 -6.06 7.76 22.26
CA ASP A 826 -5.76 8.59 23.42
C ASP A 826 -5.84 7.75 24.70
N LYS A 827 -4.70 7.50 25.35
CA LYS A 827 -4.62 6.69 26.57
C LYS A 827 -5.13 7.43 27.81
N ASP A 828 -5.31 8.74 27.75
CA ASP A 828 -5.87 9.54 28.85
C ASP A 828 -7.40 9.57 28.84
N ASP A 829 -8.03 9.19 27.71
CA ASP A 829 -9.49 9.08 27.52
C ASP A 829 -9.96 7.63 27.32
N ILE A 830 -9.44 6.69 28.14
CA ILE A 830 -9.95 5.31 28.18
C ILE A 830 -10.42 4.88 29.56
N SER A 831 -11.33 3.91 29.58
CA SER A 831 -11.77 3.19 30.77
C SER A 831 -11.67 1.68 30.54
N ILE A 832 -11.05 0.97 31.49
CA ILE A 832 -10.89 -0.48 31.49
C ILE A 832 -11.54 -1.02 32.77
N LYS A 833 -12.67 -1.71 32.63
CA LYS A 833 -13.46 -2.18 33.78
C LYS A 833 -12.95 -3.49 34.37
N ASP A 834 -12.55 -4.43 33.51
CA ASP A 834 -12.10 -5.77 33.89
C ASP A 834 -11.01 -6.23 32.91
N TYR A 835 -9.96 -6.86 33.43
CA TYR A 835 -8.82 -7.35 32.66
C TYR A 835 -8.08 -8.47 33.41
N ASP A 836 -7.34 -9.30 32.68
CA ASP A 836 -6.56 -10.40 33.27
C ASP A 836 -5.35 -9.87 34.08
N HIS A 837 -5.23 -10.27 35.35
CA HIS A 837 -4.16 -9.87 36.28
C HIS A 837 -2.94 -10.81 36.27
N VAL A 838 -2.84 -11.75 35.34
CA VAL A 838 -1.65 -12.58 35.15
C VAL A 838 -0.42 -11.69 34.89
N GLY A 839 0.66 -11.97 35.61
CA GLY A 839 1.93 -11.26 35.47
C GLY A 839 2.59 -11.49 34.11
N ARG A 840 3.41 -10.53 33.67
CA ARG A 840 4.18 -10.66 32.42
C ARG A 840 5.08 -11.89 32.47
N GLN A 841 5.01 -12.72 31.44
CA GLN A 841 5.88 -13.87 31.29
C GLN A 841 7.30 -13.42 30.94
N GLN A 842 8.30 -14.19 31.38
CA GLN A 842 9.71 -13.92 31.11
C GLN A 842 10.37 -15.13 30.45
N ALA A 843 11.27 -14.87 29.52
CA ALA A 843 12.03 -15.91 28.84
C ALA A 843 13.01 -16.54 29.83
N GLY A 844 13.12 -17.87 29.80
CA GLY A 844 14.17 -18.55 30.56
C GLY A 844 15.56 -18.24 29.98
N VAL A 845 16.60 -18.39 30.79
CA VAL A 845 18.00 -18.28 30.34
C VAL A 845 18.70 -19.61 30.63
N LYS A 846 19.32 -20.19 29.61
CA LYS A 846 20.18 -21.36 29.76
C LYS A 846 21.51 -20.91 30.35
N LYS A 847 21.87 -21.44 31.52
CA LYS A 847 23.19 -21.19 32.12
C LYS A 847 24.25 -22.03 31.38
N PRO A 848 25.42 -21.47 31.05
CA PRO A 848 26.54 -22.25 30.53
C PRO A 848 26.96 -23.35 31.52
N GLU A 849 27.19 -24.57 31.03
CA GLU A 849 27.53 -25.72 31.89
C GLU A 849 28.89 -25.58 32.59
N ASP A 850 29.82 -24.83 31.99
CA ASP A 850 31.19 -24.60 32.50
C ASP A 850 31.38 -23.19 33.09
N GLY A 851 30.32 -22.39 33.19
CA GLY A 851 30.35 -21.01 33.67
C GLY A 851 31.06 -20.02 32.73
N LYS A 852 31.51 -20.43 31.54
CA LYS A 852 32.17 -19.53 30.59
C LYS A 852 31.15 -18.83 29.69
N LEU A 853 31.49 -17.62 29.26
CA LEU A 853 30.69 -16.89 28.28
C LEU A 853 30.76 -17.61 26.92
N SER A 854 29.60 -17.85 26.34
CA SER A 854 29.44 -18.50 25.04
C SER A 854 29.14 -17.46 23.95
N PHE A 855 29.52 -17.77 22.71
CA PHE A 855 29.06 -17.05 21.52
C PHE A 855 27.65 -17.43 21.08
N ARG A 856 26.99 -18.37 21.78
CA ARG A 856 25.63 -18.82 21.46
C ARG A 856 24.56 -18.10 22.28
N ASP A 857 23.39 -17.90 21.68
CA ASP A 857 22.22 -17.31 22.36
C ASP A 857 21.79 -18.21 23.53
N THR A 858 21.78 -17.65 24.75
CA THR A 858 21.37 -18.35 25.97
C THR A 858 19.90 -18.13 26.30
N LYS A 859 19.22 -17.21 25.63
CA LYS A 859 17.82 -16.89 25.89
C LYS A 859 16.91 -17.93 25.26
N LEU A 860 16.10 -18.57 26.09
CA LEU A 860 15.13 -19.56 25.65
C LEU A 860 13.91 -18.88 25.01
N VAL A 861 13.33 -19.55 24.03
CA VAL A 861 12.03 -19.17 23.47
C VAL A 861 10.93 -19.50 24.49
N PHE A 862 9.86 -18.71 24.51
CA PHE A 862 8.68 -19.01 25.32
C PHE A 862 8.15 -20.43 25.05
N THR A 863 7.62 -21.08 26.08
CA THR A 863 6.82 -22.30 25.90
C THR A 863 5.41 -21.95 25.41
N GLU A 864 4.69 -22.94 24.88
CA GLU A 864 3.30 -22.77 24.47
C GLU A 864 2.41 -22.27 25.64
N GLU A 865 2.66 -22.76 26.85
CA GLU A 865 1.96 -22.32 28.06
C GLU A 865 2.23 -20.85 28.39
N GLN A 866 3.49 -20.41 28.25
CA GLN A 866 3.84 -19.00 28.44
C GLN A 866 3.16 -18.13 27.38
N VAL A 867 3.13 -18.56 26.12
CA VAL A 867 2.42 -17.82 25.05
C VAL A 867 0.93 -17.69 25.35
N LYS A 868 0.26 -18.77 25.79
CA LYS A 868 -1.16 -18.72 26.17
C LYS A 868 -1.43 -17.73 27.31
N LYS A 869 -0.60 -17.77 28.37
CA LYS A 869 -0.68 -16.83 29.50
C LYS A 869 -0.38 -15.39 29.10
N GLU A 870 0.62 -15.17 28.26
CA GLU A 870 1.02 -13.82 27.88
C GLU A 870 0.00 -13.17 26.94
N THR A 871 -0.54 -13.95 26.00
CA THR A 871 -1.52 -13.44 25.03
C THR A 871 -2.89 -13.14 25.66
N SER A 872 -3.27 -13.78 26.77
CA SER A 872 -4.52 -13.48 27.50
C SER A 872 -4.53 -12.09 28.13
N ARG A 873 -3.36 -11.50 28.37
CA ARG A 873 -3.20 -10.16 28.98
C ARG A 873 -3.58 -9.01 28.04
N CYS A 874 -3.72 -9.26 26.73
CA CYS A 874 -4.01 -8.23 25.73
C CYS A 874 -5.39 -7.57 25.95
N LEU A 875 -5.42 -6.23 25.98
CA LEU A 875 -6.65 -5.46 26.25
C LEU A 875 -7.60 -5.31 25.05
N GLY A 876 -7.19 -5.69 23.84
CA GLY A 876 -8.01 -5.52 22.65
C GLY A 876 -8.31 -4.06 22.30
N CYS A 877 -7.28 -3.21 22.25
CA CYS A 877 -7.36 -1.76 22.15
C CYS A 877 -8.20 -1.23 20.96
N GLY A 878 -8.15 -1.90 19.81
CA GLY A 878 -8.78 -1.43 18.58
C GLY A 878 -9.87 -2.36 18.04
N ALA A 879 -10.73 -1.82 17.19
CA ALA A 879 -11.64 -2.56 16.31
C ALA A 879 -11.73 -1.92 14.92
N SER A 880 -12.23 -2.67 13.94
CA SER A 880 -12.64 -2.11 12.65
C SER A 880 -14.02 -1.51 12.79
N ILE A 881 -14.27 -0.40 12.12
CA ILE A 881 -15.52 0.35 12.12
C ILE A 881 -15.97 0.44 10.67
N VAL A 882 -17.26 0.22 10.42
CA VAL A 882 -17.85 0.38 9.10
C VAL A 882 -18.88 1.50 9.12
N ASP A 883 -18.73 2.45 8.20
CA ASP A 883 -19.77 3.43 7.89
C ASP A 883 -20.79 2.83 6.91
N PRO A 884 -22.03 2.51 7.35
CA PRO A 884 -23.06 1.95 6.49
C PRO A 884 -23.50 2.90 5.37
N ASN A 885 -23.28 4.21 5.54
CA ASN A 885 -23.63 5.22 4.54
C ASN A 885 -22.56 5.39 3.46
N LYS A 886 -21.39 4.73 3.59
CA LYS A 886 -20.38 4.61 2.53
C LYS A 886 -20.27 3.20 1.96
N CYS A 887 -20.66 2.19 2.72
CA CYS A 887 -20.51 0.80 2.31
C CYS A 887 -21.22 0.50 0.99
N VAL A 888 -20.52 -0.13 0.05
CA VAL A 888 -21.09 -0.57 -1.25
C VAL A 888 -21.48 -2.04 -1.27
N GLY A 889 -21.28 -2.76 -0.16
CA GLY A 889 -21.73 -4.15 -0.01
C GLY A 889 -21.00 -5.17 -0.88
N CYS A 890 -19.71 -4.94 -1.19
CA CYS A 890 -18.92 -5.84 -2.05
C CYS A 890 -18.46 -7.15 -1.39
N GLY A 891 -18.46 -7.24 -0.05
CA GLY A 891 -18.05 -8.45 0.65
C GLY A 891 -16.54 -8.69 0.76
N LEU A 892 -15.66 -7.96 0.06
CA LEU A 892 -14.21 -8.16 0.17
C LEU A 892 -13.71 -8.15 1.62
N CYS A 893 -14.24 -7.26 2.46
CA CYS A 893 -13.87 -7.16 3.87
C CYS A 893 -14.19 -8.43 4.69
N THR A 894 -15.25 -9.17 4.36
CA THR A 894 -15.59 -10.43 5.04
C THR A 894 -14.64 -11.54 4.64
N THR A 895 -14.25 -11.58 3.37
CA THR A 895 -13.31 -12.58 2.83
C THR A 895 -11.90 -12.47 3.42
N ARG A 896 -11.55 -11.31 4.00
CA ARG A 896 -10.24 -11.09 4.65
C ARG A 896 -10.27 -11.27 6.16
N CYS A 897 -11.44 -11.53 6.74
CA CYS A 897 -11.62 -11.62 8.17
C CYS A 897 -11.49 -13.06 8.66
N GLU A 898 -10.32 -13.42 9.16
CA GLU A 898 -10.03 -14.75 9.75
C GLU A 898 -10.64 -14.94 11.16
N PHE A 899 -11.46 -14.00 11.62
CA PHE A 899 -12.01 -13.96 12.99
C PHE A 899 -13.53 -13.99 13.03
N ASP A 900 -14.19 -14.12 11.86
CA ASP A 900 -15.66 -14.03 11.73
C ASP A 900 -16.24 -12.75 12.37
N ALA A 901 -15.45 -11.67 12.36
CA ALA A 901 -15.77 -10.41 13.02
C ALA A 901 -16.54 -9.44 12.11
N ILE A 902 -16.69 -9.73 10.83
CA ILE A 902 -17.44 -8.88 9.90
C ILE A 902 -18.32 -9.73 8.99
N LYS A 903 -19.59 -9.36 8.87
CA LYS A 903 -20.61 -10.09 8.10
C LYS A 903 -21.38 -9.13 7.20
N LEU A 904 -21.85 -9.64 6.07
CA LEU A 904 -22.82 -8.93 5.25
C LEU A 904 -24.24 -9.28 5.68
N THR A 905 -25.11 -8.28 5.76
CA THR A 905 -26.57 -8.46 5.92
C THR A 905 -27.30 -7.68 4.83
N ARG A 906 -28.44 -8.20 4.39
CA ARG A 906 -29.19 -7.68 3.24
C ARG A 906 -30.10 -6.50 3.61
N ASP A 907 -29.49 -5.44 4.16
CA ASP A 907 -30.22 -4.31 4.76
C ASP A 907 -30.98 -3.44 3.76
N ASN A 908 -30.56 -3.43 2.48
CA ASN A 908 -31.11 -2.54 1.45
C ASN A 908 -31.64 -3.34 0.23
N PRO A 909 -32.67 -4.17 0.39
CA PRO A 909 -33.18 -5.06 -0.68
C PRO A 909 -33.57 -4.31 -1.97
N ASP A 910 -34.02 -3.06 -1.85
CA ASP A 910 -34.37 -2.20 -2.99
C ASP A 910 -33.18 -1.90 -3.91
N CYS A 911 -31.93 -2.06 -3.43
CA CYS A 911 -30.74 -1.85 -4.27
C CYS A 911 -30.61 -2.87 -5.40
N SER A 912 -31.30 -4.01 -5.33
CA SER A 912 -31.33 -5.01 -6.41
C SER A 912 -32.37 -4.68 -7.50
N THR A 913 -33.04 -3.52 -7.38
CA THR A 913 -34.02 -3.02 -8.37
C THR A 913 -33.36 -2.26 -9.51
N MET A 914 -32.87 -2.99 -10.51
CA MET A 914 -32.25 -2.42 -11.72
C MET A 914 -33.30 -1.93 -12.73
N ARG A 915 -33.01 -0.83 -13.44
CA ARG A 915 -33.98 -0.18 -14.37
C ARG A 915 -33.32 0.13 -15.70
N LYS A 916 -34.12 0.23 -16.76
CA LYS A 916 -33.65 0.64 -18.08
C LYS A 916 -33.21 2.10 -18.08
N ALA A 917 -32.10 2.42 -18.73
CA ALA A 917 -31.55 3.77 -18.80
C ALA A 917 -32.50 4.78 -19.47
N GLU A 918 -33.37 4.32 -20.38
CA GLU A 918 -34.42 5.11 -21.03
C GLU A 918 -35.47 5.62 -20.02
N ASP A 919 -35.67 4.88 -18.93
CA ASP A 919 -36.64 5.20 -17.89
C ASP A 919 -36.04 5.97 -16.71
N LYS A 920 -34.72 6.23 -16.69
CA LYS A 920 -34.01 6.77 -15.51
C LYS A 920 -34.65 8.03 -14.91
N LEU A 921 -35.07 8.98 -15.75
CA LEU A 921 -35.66 10.24 -15.30
C LEU A 921 -37.03 10.04 -14.63
N LYS A 922 -37.77 8.97 -14.97
CA LYS A 922 -39.06 8.64 -14.34
C LYS A 922 -38.88 8.31 -12.85
N TYR A 923 -37.70 7.87 -12.43
CA TYR A 923 -37.41 7.49 -11.04
C TYR A 923 -36.53 8.51 -10.31
N ILE A 924 -35.54 9.10 -11.02
CA ILE A 924 -34.62 10.07 -10.42
C ILE A 924 -35.33 11.38 -10.03
N LEU A 925 -36.18 11.94 -10.92
CA LEU A 925 -36.82 13.23 -10.63
C LEU A 925 -37.78 13.15 -9.45
N PRO A 926 -38.70 12.15 -9.34
CA PRO A 926 -39.55 12.02 -8.16
C PRO A 926 -38.75 11.76 -6.88
N ASN A 927 -37.67 10.98 -6.95
CA ASN A 927 -36.82 10.75 -5.79
C ASN A 927 -36.10 12.04 -5.34
N GLY A 928 -35.59 12.85 -6.28
CA GLY A 928 -35.02 14.15 -5.98
C GLY A 928 -36.02 15.12 -5.32
N ILE A 929 -37.28 15.12 -5.77
CA ILE A 929 -38.36 15.90 -5.13
C ILE A 929 -38.64 15.36 -3.72
N LYS A 930 -38.77 14.03 -3.57
CA LYS A 930 -38.99 13.37 -2.28
C LYS A 930 -37.90 13.75 -1.28
N GLN A 931 -36.63 13.64 -1.67
CA GLN A 931 -35.49 14.06 -0.86
C GLN A 931 -35.56 15.54 -0.52
N ALA A 932 -35.93 16.39 -1.47
CA ALA A 932 -36.03 17.82 -1.23
C ALA A 932 -37.10 18.17 -0.17
N VAL A 933 -38.23 17.46 -0.16
CA VAL A 933 -39.32 17.60 0.81
C VAL A 933 -38.98 16.96 2.16
N SER A 934 -38.35 15.78 2.17
CA SER A 934 -38.07 15.02 3.39
C SER A 934 -36.91 15.59 4.22
N ARG A 935 -36.11 16.49 3.65
CA ARG A 935 -34.99 17.11 4.35
C ARG A 935 -35.50 17.97 5.52
N PRO A 936 -34.98 17.76 6.75
CA PRO A 936 -35.32 18.63 7.87
C PRO A 936 -34.93 20.07 7.58
N PHE A 937 -35.80 21.03 7.94
CA PHE A 937 -35.49 22.46 7.90
C PHE A 937 -34.48 22.78 9.01
N ILE A 938 -33.20 22.59 8.75
CA ILE A 938 -32.15 22.97 9.69
C ILE A 938 -31.97 24.49 9.61
N LYS A 939 -32.44 25.22 10.64
CA LYS A 939 -31.96 26.59 10.88
C LYS A 939 -30.46 26.46 11.17
N LYS A 940 -29.62 27.03 10.31
CA LYS A 940 -28.16 27.05 10.50
C LYS A 940 -27.86 27.61 11.90
N THR A 941 -27.07 26.89 12.69
CA THR A 941 -26.57 27.44 13.96
C THR A 941 -25.46 28.47 13.67
N PRO A 942 -25.27 29.50 14.52
CA PRO A 942 -24.22 30.50 14.34
C PRO A 942 -22.80 29.90 14.18
N LYS A 943 -22.53 28.72 14.77
CA LYS A 943 -21.28 27.96 14.59
C LYS A 943 -21.12 27.40 13.17
N GLU A 944 -22.20 26.97 12.52
CA GLU A 944 -22.18 26.41 11.15
C GLU A 944 -22.07 27.48 10.06
N THR A 945 -22.29 28.75 10.39
CA THR A 945 -22.12 29.90 9.49
C THR A 945 -20.81 30.66 9.70
N ALA A 946 -19.98 30.30 10.68
CA ALA A 946 -18.76 31.02 11.02
C ALA A 946 -17.67 31.01 9.91
N TRP A 947 -17.79 30.13 8.89
CA TRP A 947 -16.88 30.07 7.74
C TRP A 947 -17.39 30.83 6.51
N LEU A 948 -18.63 31.34 6.54
CA LEU A 948 -19.16 32.25 5.53
C LEU A 948 -18.80 33.67 5.99
N SER A 949 -17.68 34.17 5.46
CA SER A 949 -17.17 35.52 5.71
C SER A 949 -18.29 36.57 5.68
N ASP A 950 -18.38 37.36 6.74
CA ASP A 950 -19.06 38.64 6.72
C ASP A 950 -18.49 39.46 5.55
N LYS A 951 -19.35 39.79 4.58
CA LYS A 951 -19.08 40.89 3.66
C LYS A 951 -19.25 42.19 4.45
N LYS A 952 -18.14 42.72 4.95
CA LYS A 952 -17.83 44.15 4.91
C LYS A 952 -16.35 44.36 4.71
#